data_AF-A0A8H6YB60-F1
#
_entry.id   AF-A0A8H6YB60-F1
#
_cell.length_a   1.000
_cell.length_b   1.000
_cell.length_c   1.000
_cell.angle_alpha   90.00
_cell.angle_beta   90.00
_cell.angle_gamma   90.00
#
_symmetry.space_group_name_H-M   'P 1'
#
loop_
_entity.id
_entity.type
_entity.pdbx_description
1 polymer ?
#
loop_
_entity_poly.entity_id
_entity_poly.type
_entity_poly.pdbx_seq_one_letter_code
_entity_poly.pdbx_strand_id
1 'polypeptide(L)'
;MQHKSPIDAGLLAQADSNAKHSSSRPYTPSTGSSPSSTGSNLSKRSWTWSYDEASNSESEPDLKRVNRRSTSPISVAPSSGRLSLASSDHLRLPRERDDFLDFLDRPETTFVDKTQCILDLPDKFQCLLLRPPRFGKTTLLSTLHHYYDIHAAEHFDERFGSLAVVVKASNPAPRHNHHLCLSFNLSAVGVYSDIKDSASQLSDQISHVLNVFLIKYDKELGLSDPLNYLAGATLDVQFAKVFDLVQARGRTLFVGVDNYDAPTRTSTFDAHIDYPVIYESFGSPREIESLLDSSFWYPLLAGSRVIDKLWITGTVLVRYPALENLDFDTFPGQQSACGFTEEEALLFTKSLLDEVPNLIDLRCLCGQYTFPSRNATSGTDKSILHPQLHINRIYELSLHRPYADKRSFQLLSDILKVLPEESDVPGAVTLNDLIELLAAGTVDIGAEISSPFDYAATKAITWSTLYFAGAVTCDPQSVCSFRVVNSVVLSMIHSCVDKLFSDRHQLGWEFLGTWHKYNLLDDRQPFLDLMSDVLCDQTQRSFGRKREAELRGIFELVMRNSCCAPDKNPIGPLILPPVDVPRVEIPAYASDKVHIWELKTLTLRGMWEAANPNDDEPTVEALKTLHKELVDLEEDDLLGRPYRVWSPTLNAMETVPVGSFFDPESEVPQFLAVGGARVLMRPRPRQDIRPVGDVDYS
;
A
#
# COMPACT_ATOMS: atom_id res chain seq x y z
N MET A 1 54.67 18.70 37.59
CA MET A 1 55.35 17.70 36.72
C MET A 1 55.15 18.20 35.29
N GLN A 2 56.03 19.05 34.75
CA GLN A 2 57.26 18.68 34.02
C GLN A 2 56.97 17.57 32.99
N HIS A 3 57.17 17.69 31.67
CA HIS A 3 58.02 18.57 30.87
C HIS A 3 57.48 18.60 29.41
N LYS A 4 57.40 19.79 28.80
CA LYS A 4 58.19 20.28 27.65
C LYS A 4 57.98 19.57 26.28
N SER A 5 57.46 20.39 25.37
CA SER A 5 57.55 20.47 23.90
C SER A 5 59.01 20.61 23.37
N PRO A 6 59.29 21.10 22.14
CA PRO A 6 58.87 20.78 20.75
C PRO A 6 60.13 20.61 19.80
N ILE A 7 59.96 20.75 18.47
CA ILE A 7 60.88 21.43 17.48
C ILE A 7 61.43 20.59 16.28
N ASP A 8 61.01 21.06 15.09
CA ASP A 8 61.69 21.34 13.79
C ASP A 8 62.41 20.34 12.86
N ALA A 9 61.96 20.41 11.60
CA ALA A 9 62.65 20.77 10.34
C ALA A 9 63.68 19.84 9.64
N GLY A 10 63.55 19.85 8.29
CA GLY A 10 64.67 19.76 7.32
C GLY A 10 64.61 18.51 6.41
N LEU A 11 64.18 18.59 5.13
CA LEU A 11 64.93 18.93 3.89
C LEU A 11 65.98 17.89 3.39
N LEU A 12 65.93 17.66 2.07
CA LEU A 12 66.89 17.00 1.13
C LEU A 12 66.76 15.47 0.99
N ALA A 13 66.37 14.88 -0.16
CA ALA A 13 66.88 14.90 -1.55
C ALA A 13 68.16 14.07 -1.78
N GLN A 14 68.03 12.94 -2.52
CA GLN A 14 68.92 12.31 -3.53
C GLN A 14 68.40 10.87 -3.79
N ALA A 15 68.00 10.49 -5.01
CA ALA A 15 68.82 10.03 -6.16
C ALA A 15 69.64 8.76 -5.80
N ASP A 16 69.75 7.68 -6.59
CA ASP A 16 69.36 7.35 -7.96
C ASP A 16 69.65 5.85 -8.20
N SER A 17 69.18 5.32 -9.33
CA SER A 17 69.58 4.04 -9.99
C SER A 17 69.10 2.71 -9.38
N ASN A 18 68.65 1.69 -10.13
CA ASN A 18 69.08 1.23 -11.44
C ASN A 18 67.97 0.53 -12.25
N ALA A 19 68.09 0.63 -13.58
CA ALA A 19 67.15 0.25 -14.63
C ALA A 19 67.40 -1.15 -15.27
N LYS A 20 66.51 -1.49 -16.23
CA LYS A 20 66.61 -2.41 -17.41
C LYS A 20 65.79 -3.72 -17.30
N HIS A 21 65.13 -4.27 -18.33
CA HIS A 21 64.61 -3.85 -19.65
C HIS A 21 63.88 -5.07 -20.25
N SER A 22 62.79 -4.89 -21.01
CA SER A 22 62.35 -5.62 -22.24
C SER A 22 60.80 -5.57 -22.33
N SER A 23 60.17 -4.78 -23.23
CA SER A 23 59.88 -5.04 -24.67
C SER A 23 58.95 -6.25 -24.89
N SER A 24 57.86 -6.26 -25.66
CA SER A 24 57.34 -5.33 -26.68
C SER A 24 56.05 -5.93 -27.32
N ARG A 25 55.13 -5.03 -27.70
CA ARG A 25 54.27 -5.02 -28.90
C ARG A 25 52.86 -5.68 -28.90
N PRO A 26 51.96 -5.12 -29.75
CA PRO A 26 50.51 -5.14 -29.59
C PRO A 26 49.82 -6.14 -30.53
N TYR A 27 48.54 -6.42 -30.29
CA TYR A 27 47.68 -7.17 -31.19
C TYR A 27 46.46 -6.32 -31.62
N THR A 28 46.33 -6.10 -32.91
CA THR A 28 45.05 -5.97 -33.62
C THR A 28 44.65 -7.38 -34.12
N PRO A 29 43.36 -7.65 -34.34
CA PRO A 29 42.91 -7.66 -35.74
C PRO A 29 41.45 -7.16 -35.94
N SER A 30 41.10 -7.18 -37.21
CA SER A 30 40.07 -6.49 -37.96
C SER A 30 38.74 -7.25 -38.12
N THR A 31 37.74 -6.49 -38.60
CA THR A 31 36.66 -6.86 -39.54
C THR A 31 35.56 -7.83 -39.12
N GLY A 32 34.33 -7.30 -39.05
CA GLY A 32 33.24 -7.84 -39.89
C GLY A 32 31.91 -8.14 -39.19
N SER A 33 30.86 -7.49 -39.70
CA SER A 33 29.43 -7.85 -39.67
C SER A 33 28.56 -7.51 -38.44
N SER A 34 27.78 -6.43 -38.61
CA SER A 34 26.49 -6.15 -37.98
C SER A 34 25.44 -7.25 -38.33
N PRO A 35 24.29 -7.38 -37.62
CA PRO A 35 23.22 -6.37 -37.73
C PRO A 35 22.39 -6.07 -36.46
N SER A 36 21.61 -5.00 -36.61
CA SER A 36 20.35 -4.64 -35.92
C SER A 36 20.40 -4.03 -34.52
N SER A 37 20.61 -2.72 -34.54
CA SER A 37 20.14 -1.72 -33.59
C SER A 37 18.62 -1.74 -33.38
N THR A 38 18.17 -1.71 -32.13
CA THR A 38 16.97 -0.96 -31.73
C THR A 38 17.37 -0.08 -30.55
N GLY A 39 17.54 1.21 -30.84
CA GLY A 39 17.93 2.22 -29.87
C GLY A 39 16.78 2.52 -28.92
N SER A 40 17.10 2.51 -27.63
CA SER A 40 16.29 3.08 -26.57
C SER A 40 16.29 4.61 -26.68
N ASN A 41 15.27 5.16 -27.31
CA ASN A 41 14.98 6.59 -27.21
C ASN A 41 14.39 6.87 -25.82
N LEU A 42 15.25 7.28 -24.89
CA LEU A 42 14.88 8.00 -23.67
C LEU A 42 14.35 9.38 -24.08
N SER A 43 13.03 9.50 -24.24
CA SER A 43 12.40 10.81 -24.42
C SER A 43 12.37 11.54 -23.07
N LYS A 44 13.25 12.54 -22.91
CA LYS A 44 13.00 13.66 -22.00
C LYS A 44 11.71 14.35 -22.46
N ARG A 45 10.65 14.28 -21.66
CA ARG A 45 9.46 15.13 -21.82
C ARG A 45 9.09 15.70 -20.46
N SER A 46 9.19 17.02 -20.37
CA SER A 46 8.71 17.85 -19.26
C SER A 46 7.19 17.83 -19.23
N TRP A 47 6.64 17.75 -18.03
CA TRP A 47 5.20 17.64 -17.77
C TRP A 47 4.65 19.02 -17.46
N THR A 48 3.94 19.61 -18.42
CA THR A 48 2.99 20.70 -18.18
C THR A 48 1.63 20.30 -18.69
N TRP A 49 0.60 20.79 -18.00
CA TRP A 49 -0.77 20.73 -18.47
C TRP A 49 -0.83 21.51 -19.78
N SER A 50 -1.13 20.83 -20.88
CA SER A 50 -1.23 21.47 -22.20
C SER A 50 -2.47 22.36 -22.23
N TYR A 51 -2.25 23.67 -22.26
CA TYR A 51 -3.26 24.64 -22.70
C TYR A 51 -3.18 24.71 -24.23
N ASP A 52 -4.20 24.22 -24.92
CA ASP A 52 -4.39 24.53 -26.34
C ASP A 52 -5.05 25.91 -26.46
N GLU A 53 -4.25 26.92 -26.80
CA GLU A 53 -4.76 28.21 -27.28
C GLU A 53 -5.17 28.08 -28.76
N ALA A 54 -6.48 27.96 -29.00
CA ALA A 54 -7.04 28.14 -30.34
C ALA A 54 -6.93 29.63 -30.74
N SER A 55 -5.97 29.95 -31.61
CA SER A 55 -5.91 31.24 -32.30
C SER A 55 -6.71 31.17 -33.60
N ASN A 56 -7.72 32.04 -33.69
CA ASN A 56 -8.59 32.22 -34.85
C ASN A 56 -7.83 32.71 -36.09
N SER A 57 -8.17 32.13 -37.25
CA SER A 57 -8.15 32.86 -38.53
C SER A 57 -9.45 32.57 -39.29
N GLU A 58 -10.11 33.65 -39.70
CA GLU A 58 -11.46 33.78 -40.23
C GLU A 58 -11.81 32.85 -41.41
N SER A 59 -13.05 32.32 -41.41
CA SER A 59 -13.97 32.36 -42.55
C SER A 59 -15.36 31.87 -42.14
N GLU A 60 -16.36 32.77 -42.16
CA GLU A 60 -17.80 32.44 -42.24
C GLU A 60 -18.09 31.59 -43.48
N PRO A 61 -19.05 30.64 -43.47
CA PRO A 61 -20.46 31.04 -43.50
C PRO A 61 -21.52 30.10 -42.84
N ASP A 62 -22.71 30.69 -42.73
CA ASP A 62 -24.07 30.11 -42.74
C ASP A 62 -24.70 29.50 -41.47
N LEU A 63 -25.36 30.42 -40.78
CA LEU A 63 -26.53 30.25 -39.91
C LEU A 63 -27.56 29.23 -40.44
N LYS A 64 -27.76 28.14 -39.68
CA LYS A 64 -29.07 27.48 -39.58
C LYS A 64 -29.50 27.33 -38.13
N ARG A 65 -30.45 28.20 -37.75
CA ARG A 65 -31.34 28.08 -36.58
C ARG A 65 -31.91 26.67 -36.46
N VAL A 66 -31.72 26.00 -35.32
CA VAL A 66 -32.68 24.98 -34.84
C VAL A 66 -32.84 25.06 -33.31
N ASN A 67 -34.04 25.55 -32.94
CA ASN A 67 -34.86 25.36 -31.75
C ASN A 67 -34.25 25.02 -30.38
N ARG A 68 -34.44 25.99 -29.47
CA ARG A 68 -34.65 25.82 -28.03
C ARG A 68 -35.60 24.65 -27.73
N ARG A 69 -35.19 23.74 -26.86
CA ARG A 69 -36.11 22.94 -26.04
C ARG A 69 -35.78 23.12 -24.58
N SER A 70 -36.77 23.64 -23.87
CA SER A 70 -36.88 23.69 -22.41
C SER A 70 -36.82 22.30 -21.81
N THR A 71 -36.09 22.13 -20.71
CA THR A 71 -36.15 20.92 -19.87
C THR A 71 -36.34 21.32 -18.41
N SER A 72 -37.42 20.79 -17.85
CA SER A 72 -37.71 20.70 -16.41
C SER A 72 -37.57 19.22 -16.00
N PRO A 73 -37.45 18.92 -14.69
CA PRO A 73 -36.38 18.10 -14.12
C PRO A 73 -36.68 16.59 -14.11
N ILE A 74 -35.62 15.75 -14.10
CA ILE A 74 -35.47 14.47 -13.36
C ILE A 74 -34.13 13.77 -13.74
N SER A 75 -33.46 13.24 -12.70
CA SER A 75 -32.43 12.18 -12.57
C SER A 75 -31.74 11.57 -13.81
N VAL A 76 -30.43 11.29 -13.65
CA VAL A 76 -29.57 10.37 -14.44
C VAL A 76 -30.03 10.24 -15.89
N ALA A 77 -29.54 11.08 -16.79
CA ALA A 77 -29.84 10.92 -18.20
C ALA A 77 -29.20 9.61 -18.72
N PRO A 78 -29.99 8.61 -19.15
CA PRO A 78 -29.49 7.56 -20.01
C PRO A 78 -29.51 8.13 -21.43
N SER A 79 -28.35 8.30 -22.05
CA SER A 79 -28.31 8.52 -23.50
C SER A 79 -28.92 7.27 -24.15
N SER A 80 -30.15 7.44 -24.64
CA SER A 80 -30.90 6.39 -25.33
C SER A 80 -30.31 6.20 -26.73
N GLY A 81 -29.12 5.63 -26.79
CA GLY A 81 -28.56 5.01 -27.98
C GLY A 81 -28.44 3.52 -27.69
N ARG A 82 -29.30 2.71 -28.31
CA ARG A 82 -29.07 1.25 -28.37
C ARG A 82 -27.68 1.04 -28.98
N LEU A 83 -26.68 0.72 -28.17
CA LEU A 83 -25.49 0.04 -28.66
C LEU A 83 -25.90 -1.40 -28.92
N SER A 84 -26.37 -1.67 -30.15
CA SER A 84 -26.35 -3.05 -30.64
C SER A 84 -24.91 -3.52 -30.58
N LEU A 85 -24.64 -4.61 -29.87
CA LEU A 85 -23.40 -5.36 -30.02
C LEU A 85 -23.26 -5.82 -31.47
N ALA A 86 -22.64 -4.97 -32.28
CA ALA A 86 -22.19 -5.30 -33.61
C ALA A 86 -20.84 -4.59 -33.80
N SER A 87 -19.82 -5.40 -34.11
CA SER A 87 -18.43 -5.06 -34.39
C SER A 87 -17.63 -4.41 -33.24
N SER A 88 -16.85 -5.26 -32.55
CA SER A 88 -15.52 -4.97 -31.99
C SER A 88 -15.17 -3.49 -31.73
N ASP A 89 -15.44 -2.99 -30.51
CA ASP A 89 -14.85 -1.75 -30.01
C ASP A 89 -14.66 -1.85 -28.49
N HIS A 90 -13.44 -1.54 -28.03
CA HIS A 90 -12.94 -1.76 -26.68
C HIS A 90 -13.81 -1.14 -25.58
N LEU A 91 -13.93 -1.83 -24.44
CA LEU A 91 -14.47 -1.27 -23.20
C LEU A 91 -13.73 0.03 -22.85
N ARG A 92 -14.45 1.15 -22.79
CA ARG A 92 -13.86 2.50 -22.78
C ARG A 92 -13.62 2.96 -21.34
N LEU A 93 -12.50 2.50 -20.80
CA LEU A 93 -12.10 2.75 -19.41
C LEU A 93 -11.24 4.02 -19.29
N PRO A 94 -11.30 4.71 -18.13
CA PRO A 94 -10.36 5.77 -17.79
C PRO A 94 -8.90 5.34 -17.96
N ARG A 95 -8.09 6.20 -18.56
CA ARG A 95 -6.64 6.00 -18.70
C ARG A 95 -5.93 6.63 -17.49
N GLU A 96 -4.71 6.17 -17.24
CA GLU A 96 -3.94 6.59 -16.04
C GLU A 96 -3.67 8.09 -15.93
N ARG A 97 -3.77 8.83 -17.05
CA ARG A 97 -3.44 10.26 -17.14
C ARG A 97 -4.64 11.13 -17.46
N ASP A 98 -5.83 10.56 -17.51
CA ASP A 98 -7.02 11.35 -17.82
C ASP A 98 -7.30 12.31 -16.66
N ASP A 99 -7.48 13.59 -16.99
CA ASP A 99 -7.85 14.65 -16.07
C ASP A 99 -9.37 14.92 -16.08
N PHE A 100 -9.83 15.93 -15.33
CA PHE A 100 -11.26 16.24 -15.28
C PHE A 100 -11.84 16.63 -16.65
N LEU A 101 -11.12 17.39 -17.47
CA LEU A 101 -11.61 17.81 -18.79
C LEU A 101 -11.62 16.65 -19.77
N ASP A 102 -10.64 15.75 -19.71
CA ASP A 102 -10.62 14.54 -20.52
C ASP A 102 -11.91 13.71 -20.37
N PHE A 103 -12.50 13.70 -19.17
CA PHE A 103 -13.77 13.00 -18.92
C PHE A 103 -15.00 13.71 -19.49
N LEU A 104 -14.93 15.03 -19.67
CA LEU A 104 -16.01 15.83 -20.24
C LEU A 104 -15.92 15.87 -21.78
N ASP A 105 -14.70 16.02 -22.30
CA ASP A 105 -14.44 16.18 -23.73
C ASP A 105 -14.57 14.86 -24.50
N ARG A 106 -14.46 13.73 -23.79
CA ARG A 106 -14.65 12.39 -24.35
C ARG A 106 -16.01 11.84 -23.94
N PRO A 107 -17.06 12.03 -24.77
CA PRO A 107 -18.43 11.58 -24.45
C PRO A 107 -18.53 10.07 -24.21
N GLU A 108 -17.51 9.32 -24.61
CA GLU A 108 -17.40 7.89 -24.42
C GLU A 108 -16.73 7.41 -23.12
N THR A 109 -16.30 8.31 -22.24
CA THR A 109 -15.72 7.97 -20.93
C THR A 109 -16.74 8.12 -19.80
N THR A 110 -16.60 7.33 -18.73
CA THR A 110 -17.49 7.40 -17.57
C THR A 110 -16.79 8.06 -16.40
N PHE A 111 -17.42 9.10 -15.84
CA PHE A 111 -16.94 9.84 -14.67
C PHE A 111 -17.86 9.58 -13.46
N VAL A 112 -17.28 9.20 -12.33
CA VAL A 112 -18.02 9.10 -11.06
C VAL A 112 -17.94 10.44 -10.35
N ASP A 113 -19.07 11.13 -10.31
CA ASP A 113 -19.15 12.48 -9.75
C ASP A 113 -18.95 12.51 -8.22
N LYS A 114 -17.82 13.09 -7.81
CA LYS A 114 -17.44 13.33 -6.40
C LYS A 114 -17.58 14.78 -5.96
N THR A 115 -18.11 15.66 -6.81
CA THR A 115 -18.15 17.10 -6.56
C THR A 115 -19.04 17.50 -5.38
N GLN A 116 -19.88 16.59 -4.89
CA GLN A 116 -20.65 16.82 -3.66
C GLN A 116 -19.76 17.18 -2.46
N CYS A 117 -18.53 16.66 -2.37
CA CYS A 117 -17.62 16.97 -1.26
C CYS A 117 -17.26 18.47 -1.20
N ILE A 118 -17.42 19.20 -2.30
CA ILE A 118 -17.15 20.64 -2.38
C ILE A 118 -18.17 21.44 -1.57
N LEU A 119 -19.40 20.95 -1.43
CA LEU A 119 -20.48 21.62 -0.70
C LEU A 119 -20.18 21.75 0.80
N ASP A 120 -19.37 20.85 1.33
CA ASP A 120 -19.01 20.79 2.74
C ASP A 120 -17.71 21.57 3.06
N LEU A 121 -17.06 22.14 2.04
CA LEU A 121 -15.81 22.89 2.20
C LEU A 121 -16.06 24.32 2.70
N PRO A 122 -15.31 24.80 3.71
CA PRO A 122 -15.40 26.19 4.12
C PRO A 122 -14.78 27.13 3.08
N ASP A 123 -15.07 28.43 3.23
CA ASP A 123 -14.55 29.49 2.35
C ASP A 123 -13.02 29.47 2.27
N LYS A 124 -12.37 29.27 3.42
CA LYS A 124 -10.93 29.05 3.53
C LYS A 124 -10.67 27.70 4.19
N PHE A 125 -9.72 26.93 3.66
CA PHE A 125 -9.36 25.64 4.23
C PHE A 125 -7.94 25.20 3.89
N GLN A 126 -7.41 24.29 4.70
CA GLN A 126 -6.20 23.53 4.45
C GLN A 126 -6.53 22.04 4.60
N CYS A 127 -6.44 21.26 3.52
CA CYS A 127 -6.81 19.86 3.50
C CYS A 127 -5.60 18.98 3.20
N LEU A 128 -5.41 17.92 3.98
CA LEU A 128 -4.52 16.81 3.66
C LEU A 128 -5.37 15.56 3.37
N LEU A 129 -5.25 15.01 2.16
CA LEU A 129 -5.94 13.80 1.75
C LEU A 129 -4.94 12.69 1.41
N LEU A 130 -4.80 11.74 2.35
CA LEU A 130 -4.02 10.52 2.16
C LEU A 130 -4.92 9.37 1.69
N ARG A 131 -4.53 8.74 0.58
CA ARG A 131 -5.17 7.51 0.07
C ARG A 131 -4.12 6.64 -0.62
N PRO A 132 -4.39 5.33 -0.81
CA PRO A 132 -3.54 4.47 -1.63
C PRO A 132 -3.25 5.05 -3.03
N PRO A 133 -2.21 4.57 -3.75
CA PRO A 133 -1.97 4.97 -5.13
C PRO A 133 -3.22 4.73 -6.01
N ARG A 134 -3.42 5.55 -7.05
CA ARG A 134 -4.50 5.36 -8.04
C ARG A 134 -5.93 5.31 -7.46
N PHE A 135 -6.14 6.02 -6.35
CA PHE A 135 -7.43 6.14 -5.69
C PHE A 135 -8.31 7.30 -6.23
N GLY A 136 -7.85 8.03 -7.25
CA GLY A 136 -8.55 9.18 -7.84
C GLY A 136 -8.16 10.55 -7.28
N LYS A 137 -7.09 10.64 -6.47
CA LYS A 137 -6.62 11.88 -5.84
C LYS A 137 -6.30 12.99 -6.85
N THR A 138 -5.51 12.67 -7.89
CA THR A 138 -5.11 13.62 -8.94
C THR A 138 -6.32 14.13 -9.73
N THR A 139 -7.26 13.24 -10.07
CA THR A 139 -8.52 13.61 -10.74
C THR A 139 -9.38 14.53 -9.88
N LEU A 140 -9.47 14.28 -8.56
CA LEU A 140 -10.16 15.18 -7.63
C LEU A 140 -9.48 16.56 -7.59
N LEU A 141 -8.15 16.62 -7.48
CA LEU A 141 -7.41 17.89 -7.52
C LEU A 141 -7.64 18.65 -8.83
N SER A 142 -7.65 17.95 -9.97
CA SER A 142 -7.98 18.54 -11.27
C SER A 142 -9.41 19.11 -11.30
N THR A 143 -10.38 18.37 -10.75
CA THR A 143 -11.77 18.83 -10.63
C THR A 143 -11.85 20.12 -9.81
N LEU A 144 -11.17 20.18 -8.66
CA LEU A 144 -11.12 21.37 -7.80
C LEU A 144 -10.43 22.56 -8.49
N HIS A 145 -9.33 22.30 -9.20
CA HIS A 145 -8.62 23.32 -9.96
C HIS A 145 -9.57 24.01 -10.96
N HIS A 146 -10.32 23.24 -11.75
CA HIS A 146 -11.29 23.80 -12.71
C HIS A 146 -12.52 24.43 -12.03
N TYR A 147 -12.91 23.95 -10.85
CA TYR A 147 -14.03 24.53 -10.10
C TYR A 147 -13.70 25.93 -9.56
N TYR A 148 -12.47 26.15 -9.08
CA TYR A 148 -12.08 27.41 -8.44
C TYR A 148 -11.42 28.44 -9.36
N ASP A 149 -10.91 28.01 -10.52
CA ASP A 149 -10.16 28.86 -11.44
C ASP A 149 -11.01 29.93 -12.10
N ILE A 150 -10.60 31.20 -11.99
CA ILE A 150 -11.29 32.35 -12.59
C ILE A 150 -11.45 32.25 -14.10
N HIS A 151 -10.51 31.60 -14.81
CA HIS A 151 -10.60 31.42 -16.26
C HIS A 151 -11.61 30.37 -16.70
N ALA A 152 -12.06 29.51 -15.79
CA ALA A 152 -13.09 28.51 -16.07
C ALA A 152 -14.53 29.05 -15.93
N ALA A 153 -14.71 30.33 -15.55
CA ALA A 153 -16.02 30.93 -15.32
C ALA A 153 -16.96 30.86 -16.54
N GLU A 154 -16.45 31.13 -17.74
CA GLU A 154 -17.27 31.13 -18.97
C GLU A 154 -17.80 29.74 -19.33
N HIS A 155 -17.11 28.69 -18.91
CA HIS A 155 -17.44 27.28 -19.21
C HIS A 155 -18.01 26.56 -17.98
N PHE A 156 -18.37 27.29 -16.91
CA PHE A 156 -18.78 26.67 -15.65
C PHE A 156 -20.04 25.83 -15.80
N ASP A 157 -21.08 26.38 -16.43
CA ASP A 157 -22.37 25.68 -16.61
C ASP A 157 -22.20 24.42 -17.49
N GLU A 158 -21.33 24.48 -18.49
CA GLU A 158 -21.00 23.33 -19.35
C GLU A 158 -20.30 22.22 -18.56
N ARG A 159 -19.33 22.58 -17.72
CA ARG A 159 -18.49 21.62 -16.99
C ARG A 159 -19.12 21.08 -15.71
N PHE A 160 -19.88 21.90 -14.99
CA PHE A 160 -20.40 21.57 -13.66
C PHE A 160 -21.93 21.57 -13.55
N GLY A 161 -22.66 22.09 -14.55
CA GLY A 161 -24.12 22.28 -14.45
C GLY A 161 -24.93 21.00 -14.21
N SER A 162 -24.40 19.85 -14.62
CA SER A 162 -24.99 18.52 -14.38
C SER A 162 -24.44 17.79 -13.15
N LEU A 163 -23.40 18.33 -12.51
CA LEU A 163 -22.71 17.71 -11.38
C LEU A 163 -23.36 18.06 -10.05
N ALA A 164 -23.14 17.21 -9.05
CA ALA A 164 -23.76 17.25 -7.73
C ALA A 164 -23.49 18.57 -7.01
N VAL A 165 -22.33 19.19 -7.20
CA VAL A 165 -22.01 20.51 -6.63
C VAL A 165 -22.98 21.60 -7.07
N VAL A 166 -23.52 21.53 -8.30
CA VAL A 166 -24.53 22.48 -8.78
C VAL A 166 -25.94 21.96 -8.47
N VAL A 167 -26.21 20.70 -8.77
CA VAL A 167 -27.56 20.11 -8.65
C VAL A 167 -28.05 20.05 -7.19
N LYS A 168 -27.15 19.83 -6.23
CA LYS A 168 -27.49 19.72 -4.80
C LYS A 168 -27.28 21.04 -4.03
N ALA A 169 -26.78 22.09 -4.68
CA ALA A 169 -26.59 23.38 -4.01
C ALA A 169 -27.95 23.98 -3.60
N SER A 170 -28.09 24.32 -2.31
CA SER A 170 -29.33 24.89 -1.75
C SER A 170 -29.41 26.43 -1.86
N ASN A 171 -28.42 27.06 -2.50
CA ASN A 171 -28.23 28.52 -2.71
C ASN A 171 -27.70 29.31 -1.49
N PRO A 172 -26.78 30.29 -1.67
CA PRO A 172 -26.00 30.63 -2.87
C PRO A 172 -24.90 29.60 -3.15
N ALA A 173 -24.50 29.48 -4.42
CA ALA A 173 -23.45 28.57 -4.86
C ALA A 173 -22.16 28.75 -4.04
N PRO A 174 -21.42 27.67 -3.72
CA PRO A 174 -20.07 27.80 -3.18
C PRO A 174 -19.23 28.64 -4.15
N ARG A 175 -18.43 29.60 -3.66
CA ARG A 175 -17.62 30.53 -4.48
C ARG A 175 -16.76 29.77 -5.51
N HIS A 176 -17.28 29.59 -6.72
CA HIS A 176 -16.64 28.92 -7.85
C HIS A 176 -16.00 29.96 -8.78
N ASN A 177 -14.88 29.64 -9.43
CA ASN A 177 -14.19 30.52 -10.38
C ASN A 177 -13.81 31.92 -9.82
N HIS A 178 -13.39 32.00 -8.55
CA HIS A 178 -12.96 33.27 -7.93
C HIS A 178 -11.45 33.38 -7.69
N HIS A 179 -10.72 32.26 -7.79
CA HIS A 179 -9.33 32.17 -7.40
C HIS A 179 -8.41 32.05 -8.60
N LEU A 180 -7.15 32.47 -8.42
CA LEU A 180 -6.08 32.08 -9.33
C LEU A 180 -5.54 30.72 -8.83
N CYS A 181 -5.58 29.71 -9.68
CA CYS A 181 -5.17 28.36 -9.30
C CYS A 181 -3.68 28.13 -9.59
N LEU A 182 -2.96 27.61 -8.59
CA LEU A 182 -1.57 27.18 -8.65
C LEU A 182 -1.52 25.69 -8.30
N SER A 183 -0.82 24.87 -9.08
CA SER A 183 -0.77 23.42 -8.87
C SER A 183 0.64 22.87 -9.00
N PHE A 184 1.07 22.15 -7.98
CA PHE A 184 2.37 21.50 -7.91
C PHE A 184 2.19 19.98 -7.95
N ASN A 185 2.99 19.28 -8.74
CA ASN A 185 3.06 17.82 -8.75
C ASN A 185 4.47 17.38 -8.38
N LEU A 186 4.65 16.89 -7.14
CA LEU A 186 5.98 16.53 -6.64
C LEU A 186 6.47 15.16 -7.16
N SER A 187 5.65 14.42 -7.93
CA SER A 187 6.10 13.19 -8.60
C SER A 187 7.17 13.44 -9.66
N ALA A 188 7.26 14.67 -10.17
CA ALA A 188 8.24 15.04 -11.18
C ALA A 188 9.63 15.33 -10.57
N VAL A 189 9.73 15.49 -9.26
CA VAL A 189 10.99 15.73 -8.55
C VAL A 189 11.75 14.40 -8.51
N GLY A 190 12.65 14.21 -9.47
CA GLY A 190 13.56 13.06 -9.46
C GLY A 190 14.50 13.18 -8.27
N VAL A 191 14.62 12.12 -7.47
CA VAL A 191 15.71 11.99 -6.51
C VAL A 191 16.92 11.48 -7.28
N TYR A 192 17.90 12.35 -7.51
CA TYR A 192 19.11 12.02 -8.25
C TYR A 192 20.22 11.56 -7.31
N SER A 193 21.30 11.09 -7.94
CA SER A 193 22.50 10.69 -7.22
C SER A 193 23.26 11.87 -6.56
N ASP A 194 22.86 13.12 -6.79
CA ASP A 194 23.37 14.27 -6.06
C ASP A 194 22.20 15.11 -5.54
N ILE A 195 22.28 15.51 -4.27
CA ILE A 195 21.31 16.41 -3.66
C ILE A 195 21.31 17.78 -4.34
N LYS A 196 22.44 18.22 -4.90
CA LYS A 196 22.55 19.49 -5.65
C LYS A 196 21.79 19.42 -6.96
N ASP A 197 21.85 18.30 -7.66
CA ASP A 197 21.08 18.06 -8.89
C ASP A 197 19.59 17.97 -8.58
N SER A 198 19.23 17.32 -7.47
CA SER A 198 17.85 17.28 -6.98
C SER A 198 17.33 18.67 -6.62
N ALA A 199 18.15 19.50 -5.98
CA ALA A 199 17.82 20.88 -5.61
C ALA A 199 17.67 21.78 -6.84
N SER A 200 18.55 21.67 -7.83
CA SER A 200 18.46 22.47 -9.07
C SER A 200 17.22 22.09 -9.87
N GLN A 201 16.91 20.80 -10.02
CA GLN A 201 15.70 20.37 -10.72
C GLN A 201 14.42 20.75 -9.98
N LEU A 202 14.37 20.61 -8.66
CA LEU A 202 13.24 21.09 -7.86
C LEU A 202 13.04 22.60 -8.10
N SER A 203 14.14 23.36 -8.12
CA SER A 203 14.11 24.80 -8.37
C SER A 203 13.61 25.13 -9.77
N ASP A 204 14.08 24.41 -10.80
CA ASP A 204 13.64 24.61 -12.18
C ASP A 204 12.15 24.28 -12.33
N GLN A 205 11.67 23.22 -11.69
CA GLN A 205 10.27 22.82 -11.73
C GLN A 205 9.35 23.83 -11.04
N ILE A 206 9.70 24.27 -9.83
CA ILE A 206 8.94 25.30 -9.11
C ILE A 206 8.94 26.60 -9.93
N SER A 207 10.12 27.04 -10.39
CA SER A 207 10.23 28.26 -11.21
C SER A 207 9.40 28.15 -12.47
N HIS A 208 9.37 26.99 -13.12
CA HIS A 208 8.55 26.76 -14.30
C HIS A 208 7.05 26.86 -13.99
N VAL A 209 6.58 26.24 -12.90
CA VAL A 209 5.18 26.33 -12.46
C VAL A 209 4.78 27.79 -12.18
N LEU A 210 5.65 28.55 -11.49
CA LEU A 210 5.41 29.96 -11.22
C LEU A 210 5.38 30.80 -12.50
N ASN A 211 6.29 30.56 -13.46
CA ASN A 211 6.26 31.27 -14.75
C ASN A 211 5.00 30.95 -15.56
N VAL A 212 4.58 29.67 -15.62
CA VAL A 212 3.32 29.28 -16.29
C VAL A 212 2.11 29.94 -15.63
N PHE A 213 2.10 30.03 -14.30
CA PHE A 213 1.07 30.76 -13.55
C PHE A 213 1.02 32.26 -13.92
N LEU A 214 2.18 32.92 -14.02
CA LEU A 214 2.24 34.34 -14.39
C LEU A 214 1.81 34.60 -15.83
N ILE A 215 2.16 33.70 -16.76
CA ILE A 215 1.70 33.79 -18.16
C ILE A 215 0.18 33.62 -18.21
N LYS A 216 -0.34 32.62 -17.49
CA LYS A 216 -1.77 32.33 -17.49
C LYS A 216 -2.58 33.50 -16.97
N TYR A 217 -2.20 34.10 -15.84
CA TYR A 217 -2.98 35.17 -15.18
C TYR A 217 -2.40 36.57 -15.40
N ASP A 218 -1.70 36.80 -16.53
CA ASP A 218 -1.02 38.06 -16.82
C ASP A 218 -1.97 39.27 -16.78
N LYS A 219 -3.20 39.11 -17.28
CA LYS A 219 -4.28 40.12 -17.29
C LYS A 219 -4.77 40.42 -15.88
N GLU A 220 -5.05 39.40 -15.08
CA GLU A 220 -5.53 39.56 -13.70
C GLU A 220 -4.46 40.16 -12.78
N LEU A 221 -3.20 39.86 -13.07
CA LEU A 221 -2.03 40.36 -12.35
C LEU A 221 -1.53 41.71 -12.89
N GLY A 222 -2.00 42.12 -14.07
CA GLY A 222 -1.62 43.34 -14.77
C GLY A 222 -0.12 43.38 -15.09
N LEU A 223 0.42 42.27 -15.59
CA LEU A 223 1.82 42.13 -16.03
C LEU A 223 1.95 42.40 -17.53
N SER A 224 2.92 43.24 -17.90
CA SER A 224 3.28 43.48 -19.31
C SER A 224 4.30 42.48 -19.87
N ASP A 225 5.11 41.88 -18.99
CA ASP A 225 6.18 40.94 -19.36
C ASP A 225 6.29 39.82 -18.31
N PRO A 226 5.38 38.83 -18.35
CA PRO A 226 5.34 37.74 -17.36
C PRO A 226 6.58 36.84 -17.41
N LEU A 227 7.22 36.69 -18.58
CA LEU A 227 8.36 35.78 -18.78
C LEU A 227 9.63 36.25 -18.06
N ASN A 228 9.86 37.56 -17.97
CA ASN A 228 11.06 38.11 -17.33
C ASN A 228 10.83 38.55 -15.87
N TYR A 229 9.60 38.51 -15.36
CA TYR A 229 9.25 39.03 -14.03
C TYR A 229 10.03 38.32 -12.88
N LEU A 230 10.25 37.01 -13.04
CA LEU A 230 10.96 36.17 -12.08
C LEU A 230 12.44 35.96 -12.42
N ALA A 231 12.92 36.48 -13.55
CA ALA A 231 14.27 36.23 -14.03
C ALA A 231 15.34 36.63 -13.01
N GLY A 232 16.29 35.71 -12.75
CA GLY A 232 17.42 35.93 -11.85
C GLY A 232 17.09 35.95 -10.35
N ALA A 233 15.83 35.73 -9.96
CA ALA A 233 15.44 35.64 -8.55
C ALA A 233 15.63 34.22 -7.99
N THR A 234 16.05 34.13 -6.73
CA THR A 234 16.03 32.87 -5.96
C THR A 234 14.59 32.43 -5.70
N LEU A 235 14.37 31.13 -5.43
CA LEU A 235 13.02 30.56 -5.30
C LEU A 235 12.14 31.26 -4.25
N ASP A 236 12.71 31.51 -3.07
CA ASP A 236 12.05 32.24 -1.98
C ASP A 236 11.58 33.63 -2.44
N VAL A 237 12.43 34.33 -3.19
CA VAL A 237 12.11 35.63 -3.79
C VAL A 237 11.08 35.49 -4.89
N GLN A 238 11.10 34.42 -5.68
CA GLN A 238 10.08 34.17 -6.71
C GLN A 238 8.70 33.96 -6.08
N PHE A 239 8.59 33.12 -5.05
CA PHE A 239 7.35 32.94 -4.29
C PHE A 239 6.85 34.26 -3.70
N ALA A 240 7.73 35.00 -3.01
CA ALA A 240 7.39 36.29 -2.42
C ALA A 240 6.87 37.29 -3.46
N LYS A 241 7.56 37.43 -4.61
CA LYS A 241 7.13 38.28 -5.71
C LYS A 241 5.74 37.90 -6.24
N VAL A 242 5.48 36.61 -6.45
CA VAL A 242 4.17 36.13 -6.93
C VAL A 242 3.08 36.45 -5.91
N PHE A 243 3.30 36.18 -4.62
CA PHE A 243 2.31 36.44 -3.58
C PHE A 243 2.06 37.93 -3.35
N ASP A 244 3.11 38.76 -3.33
CA ASP A 244 3.00 40.21 -3.23
C ASP A 244 2.20 40.78 -4.41
N LEU A 245 2.42 40.26 -5.62
CA LEU A 245 1.68 40.68 -6.80
C LEU A 245 0.21 40.29 -6.74
N VAL A 246 -0.08 39.05 -6.34
CA VAL A 246 -1.46 38.56 -6.12
C VAL A 246 -2.17 39.42 -5.07
N GLN A 247 -1.49 39.71 -3.96
CA GLN A 247 -2.00 40.55 -2.89
C GLN A 247 -2.25 41.99 -3.36
N ALA A 248 -1.32 42.59 -4.11
CA ALA A 248 -1.42 43.95 -4.62
C ALA A 248 -2.62 44.13 -5.58
N ARG A 249 -3.05 43.05 -6.23
CA ARG A 249 -4.22 43.03 -7.12
C ARG A 249 -5.51 42.59 -6.43
N GLY A 250 -5.47 42.35 -5.11
CA GLY A 250 -6.63 41.89 -4.34
C GLY A 250 -7.17 40.54 -4.79
N ARG A 251 -6.30 39.68 -5.34
CA ARG A 251 -6.64 38.32 -5.79
C ARG A 251 -6.29 37.32 -4.69
N THR A 252 -6.89 36.13 -4.77
CA THR A 252 -6.62 35.03 -3.83
C THR A 252 -6.34 33.73 -4.59
N LEU A 253 -5.66 32.79 -3.93
CA LEU A 253 -5.15 31.57 -4.51
C LEU A 253 -5.91 30.32 -4.03
N PHE A 254 -6.13 29.41 -4.97
CA PHE A 254 -6.28 28.00 -4.70
C PHE A 254 -4.95 27.30 -5.02
N VAL A 255 -4.40 26.57 -4.07
CA VAL A 255 -3.15 25.83 -4.22
C VAL A 255 -3.42 24.34 -4.08
N GLY A 256 -3.13 23.58 -5.15
CA GLY A 256 -3.10 22.13 -5.13
C GLY A 256 -1.66 21.60 -5.07
N VAL A 257 -1.38 20.67 -4.17
CA VAL A 257 -0.10 19.95 -4.11
C VAL A 257 -0.37 18.46 -4.23
N ASP A 258 -0.01 17.87 -5.37
CA ASP A 258 -0.18 16.45 -5.63
C ASP A 258 1.08 15.64 -5.33
N ASN A 259 0.86 14.41 -4.84
CA ASN A 259 1.88 13.44 -4.48
C ASN A 259 2.99 14.03 -3.60
N TYR A 260 2.58 14.71 -2.53
CA TYR A 260 3.53 15.46 -1.69
C TYR A 260 4.65 14.59 -1.09
N ASP A 261 4.38 13.30 -0.91
CA ASP A 261 5.28 12.29 -0.37
C ASP A 261 6.12 11.58 -1.44
N ALA A 262 5.90 11.82 -2.74
CA ALA A 262 6.65 11.14 -3.79
C ALA A 262 8.18 11.30 -3.71
N PRO A 263 8.74 12.50 -3.41
CA PRO A 263 10.19 12.66 -3.33
C PRO A 263 10.85 11.82 -2.23
N THR A 264 10.14 11.49 -1.15
CA THR A 264 10.69 10.67 -0.07
C THR A 264 10.49 9.18 -0.32
N ARG A 265 9.53 8.76 -1.15
CA ARG A 265 9.33 7.33 -1.47
C ARG A 265 10.58 6.70 -2.09
N THR A 266 11.16 7.37 -3.09
CA THR A 266 12.35 6.86 -3.80
C THR A 266 13.57 6.76 -2.89
N SER A 267 13.75 7.70 -1.95
CA SER A 267 14.90 7.67 -1.03
C SER A 267 14.70 6.76 0.18
N THR A 268 13.45 6.51 0.59
CA THR A 268 13.14 5.72 1.80
C THR A 268 13.08 4.22 1.52
N PHE A 269 12.63 3.80 0.33
CA PHE A 269 12.36 2.39 0.03
C PHE A 269 13.36 1.74 -0.95
N ASP A 270 14.34 2.48 -1.48
CA ASP A 270 15.31 1.98 -2.47
C ASP A 270 16.69 1.63 -1.85
N ALA A 271 16.75 1.53 -0.51
CA ALA A 271 17.99 1.28 0.25
C ALA A 271 18.56 -0.17 0.14
N HIS A 272 18.12 -0.96 -0.84
CA HIS A 272 18.56 -2.34 -1.06
C HIS A 272 18.96 -2.65 -2.51
N ILE A 273 19.56 -1.69 -3.21
CA ILE A 273 20.42 -2.06 -4.35
C ILE A 273 21.75 -2.57 -3.77
N ASP A 274 21.99 -3.88 -3.89
CA ASP A 274 23.22 -4.63 -3.55
C ASP A 274 24.44 -4.24 -4.42
N TYR A 275 24.67 -2.95 -4.66
CA TYR A 275 25.90 -2.44 -5.28
C TYR A 275 26.63 -1.52 -4.31
N PRO A 276 27.80 -1.92 -3.76
CA PRO A 276 28.57 -1.16 -2.76
C PRO A 276 29.15 0.18 -3.24
N VAL A 277 28.80 0.65 -4.44
CA VAL A 277 29.48 1.77 -5.13
C VAL A 277 28.59 3.02 -5.25
N ILE A 278 27.30 2.97 -4.89
CA ILE A 278 26.35 4.09 -5.14
C ILE A 278 25.84 4.77 -3.85
N TYR A 279 26.35 4.39 -2.67
CA TYR A 279 25.89 4.98 -1.39
C TYR A 279 26.61 6.27 -0.98
N GLU A 280 27.63 6.72 -1.73
CA GLU A 280 28.21 8.06 -1.55
C GLU A 280 27.44 9.14 -2.33
N SER A 281 26.44 8.73 -3.12
CA SER A 281 25.78 9.54 -4.13
C SER A 281 24.27 9.39 -4.05
N PHE A 282 23.65 9.39 -2.87
CA PHE A 282 22.21 9.66 -2.74
C PHE A 282 22.04 10.54 -1.51
N GLY A 283 21.31 11.65 -1.65
CA GLY A 283 20.98 12.47 -0.49
C GLY A 283 20.22 11.64 0.53
N SER A 284 20.60 11.69 1.80
CA SER A 284 19.88 10.97 2.84
C SER A 284 18.41 11.42 2.85
N PRO A 285 17.43 10.58 3.26
CA PRO A 285 16.02 11.00 3.34
C PRO A 285 15.82 12.33 4.08
N ARG A 286 16.66 12.60 5.09
CA ARG A 286 16.68 13.87 5.86
C ARG A 286 17.09 15.08 5.03
N GLU A 287 18.03 14.91 4.11
CA GLU A 287 18.48 16.00 3.23
C GLU A 287 17.39 16.35 2.22
N ILE A 288 16.64 15.36 1.73
CA ILE A 288 15.50 15.58 0.84
C ILE A 288 14.34 16.24 1.59
N GLU A 289 14.04 15.78 2.81
CA GLU A 289 13.06 16.42 3.69
C GLU A 289 13.42 17.89 3.95
N SER A 290 14.67 18.16 4.35
CA SER A 290 15.17 19.52 4.60
C SER A 290 15.18 20.38 3.34
N LEU A 291 15.48 19.80 2.17
CA LEU A 291 15.47 20.49 0.89
C LEU A 291 14.05 20.93 0.53
N LEU A 292 13.07 20.05 0.66
CA LEU A 292 11.66 20.35 0.37
C LEU A 292 11.09 21.37 1.35
N ASP A 293 11.41 21.24 2.64
CA ASP A 293 11.03 22.25 3.63
C ASP A 293 11.54 23.64 3.25
N SER A 294 12.86 23.75 3.03
CA SER A 294 13.51 25.04 2.77
C SER A 294 13.15 25.65 1.41
N SER A 295 13.03 24.83 0.37
CA SER A 295 12.87 25.30 -1.02
C SER A 295 11.41 25.36 -1.48
N PHE A 296 10.50 24.63 -0.82
CA PHE A 296 9.11 24.53 -1.26
C PHE A 296 8.12 24.89 -0.14
N TRP A 297 8.12 24.17 0.99
CA TRP A 297 7.07 24.33 1.99
C TRP A 297 7.12 25.68 2.73
N TYR A 298 8.27 26.07 3.29
CA TYR A 298 8.38 27.37 3.97
C TYR A 298 8.06 28.54 3.01
N PRO A 299 8.62 28.60 1.78
CA PRO A 299 8.23 29.61 0.81
C PRO A 299 6.74 29.62 0.48
N LEU A 300 6.12 28.44 0.25
CA LEU A 300 4.70 28.33 -0.07
C LEU A 300 3.82 28.85 1.07
N LEU A 301 4.11 28.44 2.31
CA LEU A 301 3.31 28.80 3.49
C LEU A 301 3.48 30.27 3.91
N ALA A 302 4.58 30.93 3.51
CA ALA A 302 4.73 32.37 3.65
C ALA A 302 3.62 33.15 2.89
N GLY A 303 3.02 32.53 1.87
CA GLY A 303 1.88 33.06 1.11
C GLY A 303 0.50 32.90 1.76
N SER A 304 0.42 32.47 3.03
CA SER A 304 -0.86 32.21 3.75
C SER A 304 -1.87 33.37 3.74
N ARG A 305 -1.45 34.60 3.48
CA ARG A 305 -2.34 35.77 3.35
C ARG A 305 -3.17 35.78 2.07
N VAL A 306 -2.63 35.22 0.98
CA VAL A 306 -3.30 35.15 -0.32
C VAL A 306 -3.83 33.76 -0.64
N ILE A 307 -3.32 32.71 0.01
CA ILE A 307 -3.80 31.34 -0.13
C ILE A 307 -5.05 31.17 0.71
N ASP A 308 -6.22 31.20 0.08
CA ASP A 308 -7.49 30.92 0.75
C ASP A 308 -7.73 29.41 0.87
N LYS A 309 -7.29 28.64 -0.13
CA LYS A 309 -7.58 27.20 -0.22
C LYS A 309 -6.29 26.43 -0.53
N LEU A 310 -5.90 25.54 0.36
CA LEU A 310 -4.75 24.65 0.19
C LEU A 310 -5.23 23.20 0.22
N TRP A 311 -4.91 22.43 -0.82
CA TRP A 311 -5.24 21.01 -0.89
C TRP A 311 -3.99 20.19 -1.19
N ILE A 312 -3.62 19.31 -0.26
CA ILE A 312 -2.45 18.43 -0.35
C ILE A 312 -2.93 16.99 -0.49
N THR A 313 -2.43 16.26 -1.49
CA THR A 313 -2.71 14.84 -1.68
C THR A 313 -1.43 14.00 -1.60
N GLY A 314 -1.56 12.81 -1.02
CA GLY A 314 -0.44 11.87 -0.90
C GLY A 314 -0.86 10.44 -0.68
N THR A 315 0.13 9.58 -0.49
CA THR A 315 -0.08 8.15 -0.24
C THR A 315 0.47 7.69 1.10
N VAL A 316 1.66 8.12 1.47
CA VAL A 316 2.29 7.82 2.75
C VAL A 316 2.42 9.12 3.52
N LEU A 317 2.28 9.01 4.83
CA LEU A 317 2.52 10.14 5.71
C LEU A 317 4.03 10.41 5.81
N VAL A 318 4.43 11.59 5.34
CA VAL A 318 5.80 12.10 5.46
C VAL A 318 5.82 13.31 6.39
N ARG A 319 6.83 13.39 7.26
CA ARG A 319 7.00 14.48 8.21
C ARG A 319 7.86 15.58 7.62
N TYR A 320 7.19 16.64 7.20
CA TYR A 320 7.81 17.92 6.88
C TYR A 320 7.59 18.86 8.07
N PRO A 321 8.63 19.31 8.79
CA PRO A 321 8.51 20.28 9.87
C PRO A 321 7.64 21.50 9.54
N ALA A 322 7.66 21.95 8.29
CA ALA A 322 6.80 23.06 7.85
C ALA A 322 5.29 22.74 7.93
N LEU A 323 4.89 21.48 7.68
CA LEU A 323 3.50 21.03 7.72
C LEU A 323 3.01 20.67 9.13
N GLU A 324 3.90 20.42 10.09
CA GLU A 324 3.50 20.08 11.47
C GLU A 324 2.78 21.23 12.19
N ASN A 325 3.06 22.47 11.79
CA ASN A 325 2.45 23.66 12.35
C ASN A 325 1.14 24.05 11.65
N LEU A 326 0.68 23.26 10.67
CA LEU A 326 -0.57 23.51 9.97
C LEU A 326 -1.71 22.70 10.59
N ASP A 327 -2.78 23.41 10.95
CA ASP A 327 -4.03 22.81 11.36
C ASP A 327 -4.80 22.40 10.09
N PHE A 328 -4.76 21.10 9.76
CA PHE A 328 -5.54 20.56 8.65
C PHE A 328 -7.03 20.46 9.02
N ASP A 329 -7.86 21.10 8.21
CA ASP A 329 -9.31 21.04 8.33
C ASP A 329 -9.83 19.64 7.99
N THR A 330 -10.84 19.22 8.75
CA THR A 330 -11.63 18.02 8.45
C THR A 330 -13.06 18.43 8.14
N PHE A 331 -13.63 17.88 7.08
CA PHE A 331 -14.97 18.23 6.62
C PHE A 331 -15.83 16.98 6.35
N PRO A 332 -17.16 17.09 6.47
CA PRO A 332 -18.08 16.04 6.06
C PRO A 332 -17.78 15.59 4.62
N GLY A 333 -17.86 14.28 4.36
CA GLY A 333 -17.63 13.75 3.01
C GLY A 333 -16.17 13.69 2.55
N GLN A 334 -15.19 14.21 3.31
CA GLN A 334 -13.76 14.06 3.00
C GLN A 334 -13.37 12.60 2.80
N GLN A 335 -13.96 11.70 3.60
CA GLN A 335 -13.63 10.28 3.53
C GLN A 335 -14.08 9.62 2.21
N SER A 336 -15.19 10.11 1.64
CA SER A 336 -15.76 9.64 0.37
C SER A 336 -15.33 10.45 -0.86
N ALA A 337 -14.48 11.46 -0.68
CA ALA A 337 -14.03 12.36 -1.76
C ALA A 337 -13.22 11.64 -2.85
N CYS A 338 -12.59 10.52 -2.51
CA CYS A 338 -11.92 9.62 -3.44
C CYS A 338 -12.33 8.17 -3.15
N GLY A 339 -12.27 7.29 -4.15
CA GLY A 339 -12.74 5.91 -4.03
C GLY A 339 -14.18 5.71 -4.49
N PHE A 340 -14.57 4.45 -4.70
CA PHE A 340 -15.96 4.09 -5.03
C PHE A 340 -16.67 3.55 -3.80
N THR A 341 -17.82 4.09 -3.46
CA THR A 341 -18.78 3.35 -2.63
C THR A 341 -19.23 2.10 -3.38
N GLU A 342 -19.74 1.12 -2.64
CA GLU A 342 -20.29 -0.10 -3.26
C GLU A 342 -21.40 0.21 -4.27
N GLU A 343 -22.26 1.18 -3.95
CA GLU A 343 -23.33 1.65 -4.85
C GLU A 343 -22.76 2.25 -6.13
N GLU A 344 -21.76 3.13 -6.04
CA GLU A 344 -21.10 3.75 -7.20
C GLU A 344 -20.36 2.70 -8.05
N ALA A 345 -19.70 1.73 -7.42
CA ALA A 345 -19.00 0.65 -8.11
C ALA A 345 -19.98 -0.23 -8.92
N LEU A 346 -21.12 -0.59 -8.32
CA LEU A 346 -22.16 -1.35 -9.02
C LEU A 346 -22.78 -0.53 -10.17
N LEU A 347 -23.05 0.76 -9.95
CA LEU A 347 -23.56 1.65 -11.00
C LEU A 347 -22.57 1.82 -12.15
N PHE A 348 -21.30 2.03 -11.83
CA PHE A 348 -20.21 2.15 -12.82
C PHE A 348 -20.02 0.85 -13.61
N THR A 349 -20.15 -0.30 -12.95
CA THR A 349 -20.10 -1.59 -13.67
C THR A 349 -21.30 -1.73 -14.60
N LYS A 350 -22.50 -1.43 -14.11
CA LYS A 350 -23.74 -1.53 -14.89
C LYS A 350 -23.79 -0.57 -16.08
N SER A 351 -23.10 0.57 -16.02
CA SER A 351 -22.99 1.47 -17.17
C SER A 351 -22.07 0.95 -18.27
N LEU A 352 -21.18 -0.01 -17.97
CA LEU A 352 -20.17 -0.53 -18.89
C LEU A 352 -20.42 -1.98 -19.32
N LEU A 353 -21.01 -2.80 -18.44
CA LEU A 353 -21.29 -4.22 -18.65
C LEU A 353 -22.76 -4.50 -18.34
N ASP A 354 -23.38 -5.38 -19.13
CA ASP A 354 -24.76 -5.84 -18.91
C ASP A 354 -24.88 -6.74 -17.66
N GLU A 355 -23.82 -7.50 -17.34
CA GLU A 355 -23.73 -8.35 -16.16
C GLU A 355 -22.90 -7.69 -15.06
N VAL A 356 -23.44 -7.68 -13.84
CA VAL A 356 -22.78 -7.10 -12.67
C VAL A 356 -22.20 -8.22 -11.80
N PRO A 357 -20.90 -8.17 -11.45
CA PRO A 357 -20.28 -9.17 -10.58
C PRO A 357 -20.89 -9.14 -9.18
N ASN A 358 -20.79 -10.27 -8.47
CA ASN A 358 -21.24 -10.35 -7.08
C ASN A 358 -20.46 -9.33 -6.22
N LEU A 359 -21.17 -8.64 -5.34
CA LEU A 359 -20.57 -7.68 -4.42
C LEU A 359 -19.50 -8.29 -3.52
N ILE A 360 -19.65 -9.57 -3.13
CA ILE A 360 -18.63 -10.30 -2.37
C ILE A 360 -17.32 -10.38 -3.18
N ASP A 361 -17.39 -10.67 -4.48
CA ASP A 361 -16.21 -10.76 -5.33
C ASP A 361 -15.55 -9.39 -5.49
N LEU A 362 -16.34 -8.33 -5.66
CA LEU A 362 -15.83 -6.96 -5.72
C LEU A 362 -15.11 -6.57 -4.43
N ARG A 363 -15.68 -6.92 -3.27
CA ARG A 363 -15.06 -6.66 -1.95
C ARG A 363 -13.74 -7.42 -1.80
N CYS A 364 -13.69 -8.69 -2.17
CA CYS A 364 -12.50 -9.54 -2.06
C CYS A 364 -11.37 -9.10 -3.00
N LEU A 365 -11.70 -8.64 -4.21
CA LEU A 365 -10.71 -8.30 -5.25
C LEU A 365 -10.31 -6.82 -5.22
N CYS A 366 -11.28 -5.91 -5.09
CA CYS A 366 -11.04 -4.46 -5.11
C CYS A 366 -10.73 -3.90 -3.72
N GLY A 367 -11.01 -4.69 -2.67
CA GLY A 367 -10.72 -4.36 -1.29
C GLY A 367 -11.72 -3.40 -0.65
N GLN A 368 -11.98 -3.57 0.65
CA GLN A 368 -12.81 -2.68 1.44
C GLN A 368 -11.94 -1.78 2.33
N TYR A 369 -11.78 -0.53 1.92
CA TYR A 369 -11.04 0.46 2.68
C TYR A 369 -12.01 1.24 3.56
N THR A 370 -11.74 1.28 4.87
CA THR A 370 -12.51 2.06 5.83
C THR A 370 -11.61 3.16 6.35
N PHE A 371 -11.99 4.41 6.14
CA PHE A 371 -11.24 5.57 6.64
C PHE A 371 -12.06 6.30 7.72
N PRO A 372 -11.63 6.28 8.99
CA PRO A 372 -12.42 6.82 10.09
C PRO A 372 -12.54 8.33 10.00
N SER A 373 -13.74 8.86 10.20
CA SER A 373 -13.98 10.30 10.37
C SER A 373 -13.84 10.70 11.84
N ARG A 374 -13.04 11.74 12.14
CA ARG A 374 -12.83 12.28 13.50
C ARG A 374 -14.13 12.71 14.20
N ASN A 375 -15.21 12.96 13.46
CA ASN A 375 -16.48 13.47 13.97
C ASN A 375 -17.69 12.54 13.74
N ALA A 376 -17.48 11.27 13.34
CA ALA A 376 -18.58 10.34 13.13
C ALA A 376 -19.19 9.90 14.48
N THR A 377 -20.33 10.47 14.85
CA THR A 377 -21.11 10.11 16.05
C THR A 377 -22.06 8.92 15.84
N SER A 378 -21.96 8.19 14.73
CA SER A 378 -22.72 6.97 14.49
C SER A 378 -22.08 6.13 13.40
N GLY A 379 -21.95 4.82 13.61
CA GLY A 379 -21.23 3.86 12.76
C GLY A 379 -21.79 3.67 11.34
N THR A 380 -21.63 4.69 10.49
CA THR A 380 -22.00 4.66 9.07
C THR A 380 -20.90 5.19 8.15
N ASP A 381 -19.62 5.07 8.54
CA ASP A 381 -18.53 5.32 7.59
C ASP A 381 -18.54 4.19 6.54
N LYS A 382 -19.08 4.51 5.36
CA LYS A 382 -19.23 3.56 4.25
C LYS A 382 -17.84 3.13 3.77
N SER A 383 -17.60 1.82 3.69
CA SER A 383 -16.37 1.30 3.07
C SER A 383 -16.30 1.72 1.61
N ILE A 384 -15.09 2.07 1.18
CA ILE A 384 -14.81 2.46 -0.21
C ILE A 384 -13.90 1.42 -0.87
N LEU A 385 -14.15 1.18 -2.14
CA LEU A 385 -13.44 0.26 -3.01
C LEU A 385 -12.38 1.01 -3.81
N HIS A 386 -11.29 0.31 -4.13
CA HIS A 386 -10.21 0.87 -4.93
C HIS A 386 -10.65 1.06 -6.40
N PRO A 387 -10.70 2.31 -6.94
CA PRO A 387 -11.20 2.58 -8.29
C PRO A 387 -10.42 1.86 -9.39
N GLN A 388 -9.08 1.92 -9.37
CA GLN A 388 -8.28 1.24 -10.40
C GLN A 388 -8.47 -0.28 -10.40
N LEU A 389 -8.50 -0.93 -9.23
CA LEU A 389 -8.72 -2.38 -9.15
C LEU A 389 -10.11 -2.74 -9.69
N HIS A 390 -11.11 -1.92 -9.39
CA HIS A 390 -12.46 -2.07 -9.91
C HIS A 390 -12.52 -1.91 -11.44
N ILE A 391 -11.88 -0.87 -11.97
CA ILE A 391 -11.74 -0.63 -13.42
C ILE A 391 -11.04 -1.81 -14.10
N ASN A 392 -9.93 -2.30 -13.53
CA ASN A 392 -9.21 -3.45 -14.05
C ASN A 392 -10.06 -4.72 -13.99
N ARG A 393 -10.85 -4.91 -12.94
CA ARG A 393 -11.77 -6.04 -12.83
C ARG A 393 -12.84 -6.00 -13.92
N ILE A 394 -13.40 -4.83 -14.21
CA ILE A 394 -14.37 -4.66 -15.31
C ILE A 394 -13.71 -4.95 -16.66
N TYR A 395 -12.49 -4.47 -16.88
CA TYR A 395 -11.70 -4.79 -18.08
C TYR A 395 -11.53 -6.31 -18.26
N GLU A 396 -11.17 -7.01 -17.19
CA GLU A 396 -10.96 -8.46 -17.21
C GLU A 396 -12.23 -9.26 -17.44
N LEU A 397 -13.35 -8.85 -16.82
CA LEU A 397 -14.65 -9.45 -17.07
C LEU A 397 -15.05 -9.31 -18.53
N SER A 398 -14.76 -8.16 -19.15
CA SER A 398 -14.99 -7.96 -20.60
C SER A 398 -14.12 -8.84 -21.50
N LEU A 399 -12.97 -9.30 -21.01
CA LEU A 399 -12.00 -10.11 -21.76
C LEU A 399 -11.99 -11.60 -21.35
N HIS A 400 -12.81 -12.00 -20.38
CA HIS A 400 -12.80 -13.33 -19.77
C HIS A 400 -11.40 -13.79 -19.29
N ARG A 401 -10.62 -12.90 -18.64
CA ARG A 401 -9.26 -13.20 -18.15
C ARG A 401 -9.14 -13.09 -16.61
N PRO A 402 -8.18 -13.81 -15.99
CA PRO A 402 -7.82 -13.61 -14.59
C PRO A 402 -6.96 -12.35 -14.37
N TYR A 403 -6.92 -11.87 -13.11
CA TYR A 403 -6.35 -10.59 -12.71
C TYR A 403 -4.82 -10.49 -12.78
N ALA A 404 -4.27 -9.37 -13.31
CA ALA A 404 -2.82 -9.24 -13.51
C ALA A 404 -2.18 -7.83 -13.53
N ASP A 405 -2.77 -6.75 -12.99
CA ASP A 405 -2.06 -5.44 -12.94
C ASP A 405 -1.23 -5.26 -11.68
N LYS A 406 0.10 -5.35 -11.84
CA LYS A 406 1.10 -5.14 -10.78
C LYS A 406 1.38 -3.67 -10.46
N ARG A 407 1.01 -2.72 -11.33
CA ARG A 407 1.41 -1.30 -11.19
C ARG A 407 0.67 -0.56 -10.07
N SER A 408 -0.50 -1.02 -9.66
CA SER A 408 -1.29 -0.39 -8.59
C SER A 408 -0.65 -0.50 -7.21
N PHE A 409 0.24 -1.49 -7.02
CA PHE A 409 0.86 -1.79 -5.72
C PHE A 409 2.38 -1.65 -5.73
N GLN A 410 2.96 -0.90 -6.66
CA GLN A 410 4.41 -0.72 -6.74
C GLN A 410 5.00 -0.19 -5.42
N LEU A 411 4.40 0.86 -4.85
CA LEU A 411 4.82 1.42 -3.57
C LEU A 411 4.78 0.38 -2.43
N LEU A 412 3.72 -0.42 -2.36
CA LEU A 412 3.61 -1.47 -1.36
C LEU A 412 4.69 -2.55 -1.56
N SER A 413 4.95 -2.93 -2.82
CA SER A 413 6.03 -3.86 -3.16
C SER A 413 7.38 -3.36 -2.64
N ASP A 414 7.65 -2.06 -2.79
CA ASP A 414 8.91 -1.45 -2.36
C ASP A 414 8.99 -1.34 -0.84
N ILE A 415 7.88 -1.02 -0.16
CA ILE A 415 7.78 -1.08 1.32
C ILE A 415 8.08 -2.49 1.83
N LEU A 416 7.47 -3.53 1.25
CA LEU A 416 7.63 -4.92 1.72
C LEU A 416 9.06 -5.43 1.55
N LYS A 417 9.83 -4.96 0.56
CA LYS A 417 11.22 -5.38 0.33
C LYS A 417 12.20 -4.86 1.38
N VAL A 418 11.90 -3.74 2.03
CA VAL A 418 12.80 -3.09 3.00
C VAL A 418 12.40 -3.36 4.45
N LEU A 419 11.34 -4.14 4.69
CA LEU A 419 10.92 -4.48 6.04
C LEU A 419 11.98 -5.33 6.74
N PRO A 420 12.43 -4.94 7.94
CA PRO A 420 13.35 -5.76 8.71
C PRO A 420 12.61 -6.99 9.28
N GLU A 421 13.37 -8.05 9.55
CA GLU A 421 12.84 -9.23 10.22
C GLU A 421 12.37 -8.92 11.65
N GLU A 422 13.14 -8.11 12.38
CA GLU A 422 12.90 -7.67 13.75
C GLU A 422 13.29 -6.21 13.93
N SER A 423 12.70 -5.53 14.92
CA SER A 423 13.02 -4.13 15.23
C SER A 423 12.78 -3.82 16.70
N ASP A 424 13.72 -3.10 17.31
CA ASP A 424 13.58 -2.56 18.67
C ASP A 424 12.82 -1.22 18.70
N VAL A 425 12.47 -0.67 17.53
CA VAL A 425 11.80 0.63 17.41
C VAL A 425 10.32 0.46 17.77
N PRO A 426 9.81 1.14 18.82
CA PRO A 426 8.40 1.01 19.22
C PRO A 426 7.45 1.38 18.08
N GLY A 427 6.50 0.51 17.73
CA GLY A 427 5.51 0.76 16.68
C GLY A 427 6.01 0.54 15.25
N ALA A 428 7.27 0.14 15.06
CA ALA A 428 7.77 -0.33 13.78
C ALA A 428 7.12 -1.67 13.42
N VAL A 429 6.83 -1.84 12.14
CA VAL A 429 6.35 -3.09 11.56
C VAL A 429 7.55 -3.88 11.05
N THR A 430 7.50 -5.18 11.31
CA THR A 430 8.52 -6.16 10.94
C THR A 430 7.89 -7.28 10.11
N LEU A 431 8.72 -8.09 9.48
CA LEU A 431 8.24 -9.28 8.79
C LEU A 431 7.56 -10.26 9.76
N ASN A 432 8.04 -10.38 11.00
CA ASN A 432 7.38 -11.21 12.02
C ASN A 432 5.96 -10.72 12.35
N ASP A 433 5.70 -9.41 12.29
CA ASP A 433 4.36 -8.87 12.48
C ASP A 433 3.42 -9.18 11.30
N LEU A 434 3.97 -9.30 10.09
CA LEU A 434 3.21 -9.78 8.94
C LEU A 434 2.90 -11.27 9.04
N ILE A 435 3.79 -12.08 9.63
CA ILE A 435 3.51 -13.49 9.95
C ILE A 435 2.32 -13.57 10.91
N GLU A 436 2.34 -12.78 11.99
CA GLU A 436 1.24 -12.72 12.96
C GLU A 436 -0.07 -12.28 12.29
N LEU A 437 -0.03 -11.25 11.44
CA LEU A 437 -1.20 -10.80 10.68
C LEU A 437 -1.77 -11.91 9.77
N LEU A 438 -0.92 -12.67 9.09
CA LEU A 438 -1.38 -13.78 8.24
C LEU A 438 -1.88 -14.96 9.07
N ALA A 439 -1.22 -15.25 10.19
CA ALA A 439 -1.50 -16.38 11.07
C ALA A 439 -2.75 -16.18 11.94
N ALA A 440 -3.10 -14.94 12.29
CA ALA A 440 -4.31 -14.62 13.05
C ALA A 440 -5.44 -14.01 12.17
N GLY A 441 -5.12 -13.65 10.91
CA GLY A 441 -6.02 -12.93 9.99
C GLY A 441 -6.23 -11.45 10.35
N THR A 442 -5.94 -11.05 11.59
CA THR A 442 -6.01 -9.68 12.10
C THR A 442 -4.85 -9.41 13.05
N VAL A 443 -4.46 -8.15 13.19
CA VAL A 443 -3.43 -7.69 14.14
C VAL A 443 -3.94 -6.50 14.93
N ASP A 444 -3.78 -6.53 16.25
CA ASP A 444 -4.23 -5.46 17.15
C ASP A 444 -3.06 -4.56 17.54
N ILE A 445 -3.13 -3.29 17.12
CA ILE A 445 -2.10 -2.29 17.45
C ILE A 445 -2.35 -1.63 18.82
N GLY A 446 -3.54 -1.80 19.39
CA GLY A 446 -3.93 -1.37 20.73
C GLY A 446 -4.08 0.14 20.94
N ALA A 447 -4.04 0.94 19.88
CA ALA A 447 -4.54 2.30 19.92
C ALA A 447 -5.05 2.74 18.54
N GLU A 448 -6.10 3.55 18.53
CA GLU A 448 -6.77 4.00 17.31
C GLU A 448 -5.87 4.96 16.51
N ILE A 449 -5.91 4.86 15.17
CA ILE A 449 -5.34 5.91 14.29
C ILE A 449 -6.27 7.13 14.36
N SER A 450 -6.13 7.92 15.42
CA SER A 450 -6.95 9.12 15.66
C SER A 450 -6.41 10.37 14.93
N SER A 451 -5.16 10.35 14.48
CA SER A 451 -4.55 11.36 13.60
C SER A 451 -3.68 10.70 12.53
N PRO A 452 -3.60 11.27 11.31
CA PRO A 452 -2.57 10.89 10.35
C PRO A 452 -1.17 10.97 10.96
N PHE A 453 -0.94 11.86 11.94
CA PHE A 453 0.36 12.17 12.51
C PHE A 453 0.66 11.55 13.90
N ASP A 454 -0.31 10.89 14.57
CA ASP A 454 -0.18 10.50 15.99
C ASP A 454 0.87 9.40 16.24
N TYR A 455 1.19 8.58 15.24
CA TYR A 455 2.17 7.48 15.36
C TYR A 455 3.54 7.80 14.75
N ALA A 456 3.71 8.97 14.15
CA ALA A 456 4.82 9.23 13.24
C ALA A 456 6.15 9.60 13.93
N ALA A 457 6.33 9.36 15.23
CA ALA A 457 7.58 9.65 15.95
C ALA A 457 8.75 8.76 15.49
N THR A 458 8.46 7.61 14.88
CA THR A 458 9.44 6.58 14.56
C THR A 458 9.83 6.62 13.08
N LYS A 459 11.14 6.65 12.80
CA LYS A 459 11.72 6.65 11.42
C LYS A 459 11.65 5.29 10.73
N ALA A 460 10.77 4.40 11.21
CA ALA A 460 10.58 3.06 10.72
C ALA A 460 9.22 2.96 10.01
N ILE A 461 9.05 1.93 9.17
CA ILE A 461 7.74 1.63 8.59
C ILE A 461 6.80 1.23 9.73
N THR A 462 5.64 1.87 9.82
CA THR A 462 4.64 1.61 10.86
C THR A 462 3.36 1.05 10.25
N TRP A 463 2.42 0.61 11.11
CA TRP A 463 1.09 0.18 10.66
C TRP A 463 0.33 1.27 9.92
N SER A 464 0.50 2.55 10.30
CA SER A 464 -0.08 3.67 9.56
C SER A 464 0.48 3.80 8.15
N THR A 465 1.78 3.52 7.95
CA THR A 465 2.39 3.50 6.61
C THR A 465 1.76 2.43 5.74
N LEU A 466 1.59 1.20 6.25
CA LEU A 466 0.92 0.11 5.54
C LEU A 466 -0.55 0.40 5.26
N TYR A 467 -1.23 1.03 6.22
CA TYR A 467 -2.62 1.44 6.09
C TYR A 467 -2.82 2.47 4.96
N PHE A 468 -2.06 3.57 4.95
CA PHE A 468 -2.19 4.59 3.90
C PHE A 468 -1.61 4.15 2.55
N ALA A 469 -0.63 3.23 2.54
CA ALA A 469 -0.18 2.55 1.33
C ALA A 469 -1.23 1.59 0.74
N GLY A 470 -2.27 1.26 1.51
CA GLY A 470 -3.41 0.46 1.08
C GLY A 470 -3.25 -1.05 1.25
N ALA A 471 -2.35 -1.48 2.14
CA ALA A 471 -2.11 -2.89 2.45
C ALA A 471 -3.10 -3.43 3.51
N VAL A 472 -3.46 -2.60 4.48
CA VAL A 472 -4.36 -2.96 5.58
C VAL A 472 -5.52 -1.98 5.74
N THR A 473 -6.61 -2.43 6.35
CA THR A 473 -7.81 -1.64 6.67
C THR A 473 -8.28 -2.01 8.08
N CYS A 474 -9.00 -1.11 8.75
CA CYS A 474 -9.57 -1.40 10.07
C CYS A 474 -10.55 -2.58 9.98
N ASP A 475 -10.55 -3.42 11.00
CA ASP A 475 -11.59 -4.43 11.21
C ASP A 475 -12.92 -3.73 11.49
N PRO A 476 -14.02 -4.08 10.78
CA PRO A 476 -15.35 -3.61 11.12
C PRO A 476 -15.75 -3.79 12.59
N GLN A 477 -15.18 -4.79 13.28
CA GLN A 477 -15.48 -5.10 14.68
C GLN A 477 -14.60 -4.33 15.68
N SER A 478 -13.47 -3.79 15.24
CA SER A 478 -12.54 -3.06 16.11
C SER A 478 -11.66 -2.08 15.32
N VAL A 479 -11.71 -0.82 15.72
CA VAL A 479 -10.92 0.28 15.12
C VAL A 479 -9.42 0.20 15.44
N CYS A 480 -9.03 -0.64 16.39
CA CYS A 480 -7.64 -0.87 16.80
C CYS A 480 -7.00 -2.09 16.12
N SER A 481 -7.78 -2.89 15.40
CA SER A 481 -7.28 -4.06 14.69
C SER A 481 -7.27 -3.85 13.18
N PHE A 482 -6.21 -4.32 12.53
CA PHE A 482 -6.04 -4.29 11.09
C PHE A 482 -6.18 -5.66 10.47
N ARG A 483 -6.71 -5.68 9.25
CA ARG A 483 -6.78 -6.86 8.38
C ARG A 483 -6.26 -6.53 6.98
N VAL A 484 -5.83 -7.54 6.25
CA VAL A 484 -5.40 -7.39 4.85
C VAL A 484 -6.60 -7.00 3.97
N VAL A 485 -6.40 -6.06 3.05
CA VAL A 485 -7.52 -5.40 2.33
C VAL A 485 -8.12 -6.24 1.21
N ASN A 486 -7.29 -6.91 0.42
CA ASN A 486 -7.73 -7.67 -0.75
C ASN A 486 -6.77 -8.83 -1.06
N SER A 487 -7.20 -9.73 -1.94
CA SER A 487 -6.43 -10.92 -2.32
C SER A 487 -5.13 -10.61 -3.05
N VAL A 488 -5.02 -9.50 -3.77
CA VAL A 488 -3.80 -9.09 -4.48
C VAL A 488 -2.72 -8.69 -3.47
N VAL A 489 -3.06 -7.82 -2.53
CA VAL A 489 -2.20 -7.43 -1.42
C VAL A 489 -1.80 -8.66 -0.61
N LEU A 490 -2.77 -9.53 -0.30
CA LEU A 490 -2.54 -10.75 0.43
C LEU A 490 -1.51 -11.65 -0.28
N SER A 491 -1.61 -11.80 -1.60
CA SER A 491 -0.63 -12.55 -2.39
C SER A 491 0.77 -11.93 -2.33
N MET A 492 0.89 -10.61 -2.28
CA MET A 492 2.17 -9.92 -2.14
C MET A 492 2.81 -10.13 -0.77
N ILE A 493 2.00 -10.04 0.30
CA ILE A 493 2.45 -10.30 1.67
C ILE A 493 2.87 -11.77 1.80
N HIS A 494 2.06 -12.71 1.29
CA HIS A 494 2.43 -14.13 1.24
C HIS A 494 3.74 -14.35 0.49
N SER A 495 3.97 -13.73 -0.66
CA SER A 495 5.24 -13.89 -1.39
C SER A 495 6.46 -13.44 -0.58
N CYS A 496 6.31 -12.43 0.26
CA CYS A 496 7.35 -11.94 1.16
C CYS A 496 7.58 -12.91 2.33
N VAL A 497 6.49 -13.35 2.96
CA VAL A 497 6.52 -14.29 4.11
C VAL A 497 6.99 -15.67 3.70
N ASP A 498 6.51 -16.21 2.57
CA ASP A 498 6.92 -17.51 2.02
C ASP A 498 8.44 -17.54 1.77
N LYS A 499 8.99 -16.45 1.21
CA LYS A 499 10.44 -16.30 1.03
C LYS A 499 11.16 -16.32 2.38
N LEU A 500 10.71 -15.53 3.35
CA LEU A 500 11.31 -15.50 4.68
C LEU A 500 11.29 -16.88 5.36
N PHE A 501 10.15 -17.58 5.36
CA PHE A 501 10.03 -18.92 5.93
C PHE A 501 10.92 -19.94 5.23
N SER A 502 10.98 -19.88 3.89
CA SER A 502 11.86 -20.76 3.09
C SER A 502 13.33 -20.54 3.44
N ASP A 503 13.76 -19.29 3.58
CA ASP A 503 15.15 -18.94 3.90
C ASP A 503 15.48 -19.30 5.37
N ARG A 504 14.56 -19.03 6.31
CA ARG A 504 14.74 -19.25 7.75
C ARG A 504 14.81 -20.73 8.13
N HIS A 505 13.92 -21.55 7.57
CA HIS A 505 13.78 -22.96 7.95
C HIS A 505 14.18 -23.94 6.84
N GLN A 506 14.82 -23.44 5.77
CA GLN A 506 15.29 -24.26 4.65
C GLN A 506 14.21 -25.17 4.04
N LEU A 507 12.94 -24.71 4.06
CA LEU A 507 11.74 -25.51 3.77
C LEU A 507 11.69 -26.11 2.35
N GLY A 508 12.60 -25.75 1.44
CA GLY A 508 12.62 -26.25 0.07
C GLY A 508 12.73 -27.78 -0.03
N TRP A 509 13.96 -28.31 -0.06
CA TRP A 509 14.19 -29.75 -0.25
C TRP A 509 13.94 -30.55 1.04
N GLU A 510 14.14 -29.94 2.21
CA GLU A 510 13.99 -30.62 3.51
C GLU A 510 12.53 -31.00 3.80
N PHE A 511 11.58 -30.09 3.55
CA PHE A 511 10.17 -30.40 3.71
C PHE A 511 9.73 -31.52 2.76
N LEU A 512 10.10 -31.44 1.48
CA LEU A 512 9.73 -32.49 0.52
C LEU A 512 10.31 -33.85 0.91
N GLY A 513 11.53 -33.88 1.43
CA GLY A 513 12.17 -35.09 1.93
C GLY A 513 11.46 -35.69 3.15
N THR A 514 11.15 -34.87 4.16
CA THR A 514 10.44 -35.31 5.38
C THR A 514 9.00 -35.71 5.08
N TRP A 515 8.31 -34.96 4.23
CA TRP A 515 6.96 -35.29 3.77
C TRP A 515 6.89 -36.60 2.98
N HIS A 516 7.88 -36.85 2.11
CA HIS A 516 7.97 -38.10 1.36
C HIS A 516 8.13 -39.32 2.29
N LYS A 517 8.97 -39.20 3.32
CA LYS A 517 9.13 -40.24 4.35
C LYS A 517 7.83 -40.48 5.12
N TYR A 518 7.13 -39.41 5.50
CA TYR A 518 5.84 -39.51 6.16
C TYR A 518 4.81 -40.25 5.29
N ASN A 519 4.64 -39.83 4.02
CA ASN A 519 3.59 -40.36 3.15
C ASN A 519 3.84 -41.77 2.61
N LEU A 520 5.09 -42.13 2.30
CA LEU A 520 5.41 -43.42 1.65
C LEU A 520 6.06 -44.43 2.58
N LEU A 521 6.81 -43.98 3.58
CA LEU A 521 7.57 -44.85 4.48
C LEU A 521 6.91 -44.99 5.87
N ASP A 522 5.82 -44.26 6.13
CA ASP A 522 5.17 -44.14 7.45
C ASP A 522 6.15 -43.72 8.58
N ASP A 523 7.27 -43.09 8.19
CA ASP A 523 8.26 -42.53 9.10
C ASP A 523 7.94 -41.05 9.34
N ARG A 524 7.42 -40.77 10.54
CA ARG A 524 6.81 -39.49 10.87
C ARG A 524 7.73 -38.56 11.63
N GLN A 525 8.73 -39.11 12.32
CA GLN A 525 9.59 -38.32 13.18
C GLN A 525 10.30 -37.17 12.44
N PRO A 526 10.85 -37.38 11.24
CA PRO A 526 11.50 -36.28 10.51
C PRO A 526 10.55 -35.11 10.20
N PHE A 527 9.26 -35.39 9.99
CA PHE A 527 8.26 -34.34 9.76
C PHE A 527 7.86 -33.65 11.07
N LEU A 528 7.71 -34.41 12.16
CA LEU A 528 7.40 -33.85 13.48
C LEU A 528 8.54 -33.00 14.02
N ASP A 529 9.78 -33.42 13.81
CA ASP A 529 10.98 -32.65 14.17
C ASP A 529 10.98 -31.30 13.44
N LEU A 530 10.76 -31.30 12.11
CA LEU A 530 10.67 -30.07 11.32
C LEU A 530 9.55 -29.13 11.81
N MET A 531 8.35 -29.67 12.05
CA MET A 531 7.23 -28.86 12.57
C MET A 531 7.53 -28.33 13.98
N SER A 532 8.15 -29.14 14.83
CA SER A 532 8.55 -28.75 16.18
C SER A 532 9.55 -27.60 16.13
N ASP A 533 10.56 -27.67 15.26
CA ASP A 533 11.56 -26.62 15.09
C ASP A 533 10.93 -25.29 14.65
N VAL A 534 10.02 -25.32 13.67
CA VAL A 534 9.35 -24.11 13.17
C VAL A 534 8.45 -23.50 14.23
N LEU A 535 7.58 -24.29 14.87
CA LEU A 535 6.64 -23.81 15.87
C LEU A 535 7.35 -23.32 17.15
N CYS A 536 8.46 -23.97 17.51
CA CYS A 536 9.31 -23.55 18.62
C CYS A 536 9.95 -22.18 18.35
N ASP A 537 10.58 -21.98 17.19
CA ASP A 537 11.17 -20.69 16.80
C ASP A 537 10.11 -19.57 16.80
N GLN A 538 8.94 -19.80 16.19
CA GLN A 538 7.89 -18.77 16.15
C GLN A 538 7.35 -18.44 17.55
N THR A 539 7.18 -19.44 18.42
CA THR A 539 6.73 -19.20 19.80
C THR A 539 7.77 -18.39 20.56
N GLN A 540 9.06 -18.73 20.43
CA GLN A 540 10.13 -18.00 21.09
C GLN A 540 10.18 -16.52 20.69
N ARG A 541 9.91 -16.21 19.42
CA ARG A 541 9.83 -14.83 18.90
C ARG A 541 8.56 -14.08 19.30
N SER A 542 7.51 -14.81 19.70
CA SER A 542 6.27 -14.21 20.21
C SER A 542 6.35 -13.80 21.69
N PHE A 543 7.39 -14.22 22.43
CA PHE A 543 7.51 -13.85 23.84
C PHE A 543 7.60 -12.34 24.05
N GLY A 544 6.72 -11.81 24.90
CA GLY A 544 6.62 -10.37 25.18
C GLY A 544 5.71 -9.60 24.24
N ARG A 545 5.11 -10.26 23.24
CA ARG A 545 4.01 -9.69 22.45
C ARG A 545 2.69 -9.77 23.22
N LYS A 546 1.69 -8.99 22.77
CA LYS A 546 0.35 -8.95 23.38
C LYS A 546 -0.42 -10.25 23.23
N ARG A 547 -0.19 -10.97 22.13
CA ARG A 547 -0.83 -12.24 21.81
C ARG A 547 0.24 -13.31 21.65
N GLU A 548 -0.13 -14.55 21.99
CA GLU A 548 0.71 -15.70 21.70
C GLU A 548 0.69 -16.00 20.19
N ALA A 549 1.72 -16.71 19.73
CA ALA A 549 1.78 -17.18 18.35
C ALA A 549 0.56 -18.05 18.00
N GLU A 550 -0.16 -17.70 16.93
CA GLU A 550 -1.23 -18.53 16.40
C GLU A 550 -0.64 -19.75 15.67
N LEU A 551 -0.32 -20.80 16.44
CA LEU A 551 0.40 -21.99 15.95
C LEU A 551 -0.31 -22.68 14.79
N ARG A 552 -1.64 -22.61 14.77
CA ARG A 552 -2.45 -23.14 13.66
C ARG A 552 -2.18 -22.37 12.37
N GLY A 553 -2.26 -21.04 12.43
CA GLY A 553 -1.98 -20.20 11.27
C GLY A 553 -0.56 -20.39 10.76
N ILE A 554 0.41 -20.54 11.67
CA ILE A 554 1.80 -20.85 11.32
C ILE A 554 1.92 -22.21 10.62
N PHE A 555 1.28 -23.25 11.15
CA PHE A 555 1.26 -24.57 10.50
C PHE A 555 0.67 -24.48 9.08
N GLU A 556 -0.47 -23.80 8.90
CA GLU A 556 -1.10 -23.62 7.60
C GLU A 556 -0.21 -22.82 6.61
N LEU A 557 0.55 -21.82 7.10
CA LEU A 557 1.54 -21.10 6.31
C LEU A 557 2.69 -21.99 5.83
N VAL A 558 3.23 -22.86 6.70
CA VAL A 558 4.29 -23.80 6.33
C VAL A 558 3.81 -24.76 5.25
N MET A 559 2.62 -25.34 5.43
CA MET A 559 2.03 -26.26 4.46
C MET A 559 1.81 -25.56 3.11
N ARG A 560 1.31 -24.32 3.12
CA ARG A 560 1.13 -23.51 1.91
C ARG A 560 2.45 -23.28 1.15
N ASN A 561 3.50 -22.82 1.84
CA ASN A 561 4.79 -22.52 1.23
C ASN A 561 5.34 -23.72 0.45
N SER A 562 5.25 -24.91 1.05
CA SER A 562 5.76 -26.14 0.45
C SER A 562 4.95 -26.64 -0.76
N CYS A 563 3.74 -26.10 -1.04
CA CYS A 563 2.82 -26.60 -2.09
C CYS A 563 3.20 -26.20 -3.51
N CYS A 564 4.33 -25.53 -3.68
CA CYS A 564 4.83 -25.07 -4.96
C CYS A 564 5.39 -26.23 -5.80
N ALA A 565 4.53 -27.16 -6.24
CA ALA A 565 4.85 -27.98 -7.41
C ALA A 565 4.73 -27.09 -8.66
N PRO A 566 5.74 -27.05 -9.55
CA PRO A 566 5.77 -26.12 -10.70
C PRO A 566 4.58 -26.26 -11.67
N ASP A 567 3.88 -27.39 -11.65
CA ASP A 567 2.78 -27.71 -12.57
C ASP A 567 1.39 -27.65 -11.91
N LYS A 568 1.28 -27.40 -10.59
CA LYS A 568 -0.01 -27.27 -9.89
C LYS A 568 -0.31 -25.80 -9.61
N ASN A 569 -1.57 -25.40 -9.75
CA ASN A 569 -2.02 -24.05 -9.41
C ASN A 569 -1.54 -23.72 -7.98
N PRO A 570 -0.85 -22.59 -7.77
CA PRO A 570 -0.48 -22.17 -6.43
C PRO A 570 -1.74 -22.14 -5.57
N ILE A 571 -1.64 -22.62 -4.33
CA ILE A 571 -2.72 -22.46 -3.36
C ILE A 571 -3.02 -20.96 -3.32
N GLY A 572 -4.27 -20.61 -3.62
CA GLY A 572 -4.71 -19.22 -3.64
C GLY A 572 -4.38 -18.53 -2.31
N PRO A 573 -4.29 -17.19 -2.29
CA PRO A 573 -3.99 -16.46 -1.07
C PRO A 573 -4.98 -16.84 0.05
N LEU A 574 -4.49 -17.58 1.05
CA LEU A 574 -5.27 -18.00 2.21
C LEU A 574 -5.49 -16.80 3.14
N ILE A 575 -6.75 -16.48 3.40
CA ILE A 575 -7.20 -15.81 4.63
C ILE A 575 -7.73 -16.94 5.49
N LEU A 576 -7.19 -17.10 6.69
CA LEU A 576 -7.57 -18.21 7.56
C LEU A 576 -9.08 -18.17 7.83
N PRO A 577 -9.79 -19.31 7.71
CA PRO A 577 -11.19 -19.38 8.11
C PRO A 577 -11.32 -19.15 9.62
N PRO A 578 -12.52 -18.79 10.12
CA PRO A 578 -12.75 -18.64 11.56
C PRO A 578 -12.27 -19.86 12.34
N VAL A 579 -11.64 -19.59 13.49
CA VAL A 579 -10.79 -20.47 14.31
C VAL A 579 -11.47 -21.80 14.75
N ASP A 580 -12.79 -21.91 14.61
CA ASP A 580 -13.61 -22.97 15.21
C ASP A 580 -13.70 -24.29 14.42
N VAL A 581 -13.03 -24.43 13.27
CA VAL A 581 -13.02 -25.70 12.52
C VAL A 581 -11.76 -26.50 12.86
N PRO A 582 -11.79 -27.53 13.72
CA PRO A 582 -10.58 -28.26 14.12
C PRO A 582 -9.94 -29.07 12.98
N ARG A 583 -10.63 -29.21 11.84
CA ARG A 583 -10.15 -29.95 10.67
C ARG A 583 -9.42 -29.04 9.70
N VAL A 584 -8.24 -29.47 9.28
CA VAL A 584 -7.39 -28.80 8.28
C VAL A 584 -7.23 -29.71 7.08
N GLU A 585 -7.42 -29.14 5.90
CA GLU A 585 -7.21 -29.82 4.62
C GLU A 585 -5.74 -29.67 4.20
N ILE A 586 -5.05 -30.80 4.14
CA ILE A 586 -3.64 -30.89 3.78
C ILE A 586 -3.52 -31.45 2.37
N PRO A 587 -2.93 -30.73 1.42
CA PRO A 587 -2.73 -31.21 0.07
C PRO A 587 -1.74 -32.38 0.07
N ALA A 588 -2.04 -33.43 -0.69
CA ALA A 588 -1.07 -34.48 -0.94
C ALA A 588 -0.11 -34.04 -2.05
N TYR A 589 1.09 -33.61 -1.65
CA TYR A 589 2.16 -33.28 -2.58
C TYR A 589 2.42 -34.47 -3.51
N ALA A 590 2.34 -34.24 -4.83
CA ALA A 590 2.40 -35.24 -5.92
C ALA A 590 1.17 -36.14 -6.17
N SER A 591 0.00 -35.90 -5.55
CA SER A 591 -1.27 -36.51 -5.98
C SER A 591 -2.44 -35.53 -5.92
N ASP A 592 -3.59 -35.86 -6.51
CA ASP A 592 -4.82 -35.03 -6.42
C ASP A 592 -5.64 -35.32 -5.17
N LYS A 593 -5.06 -36.05 -4.20
CA LYS A 593 -5.72 -36.37 -2.94
C LYS A 593 -5.54 -35.22 -1.94
N VAL A 594 -6.53 -35.02 -1.10
CA VAL A 594 -6.47 -34.13 0.06
C VAL A 594 -6.56 -35.01 1.32
N HIS A 595 -5.65 -34.81 2.26
CA HIS A 595 -5.69 -35.43 3.57
C HIS A 595 -6.40 -34.49 4.54
N ILE A 596 -7.34 -35.00 5.33
CA ILE A 596 -7.99 -34.22 6.38
C ILE A 596 -7.34 -34.60 7.70
N TRP A 597 -6.75 -33.64 8.40
CA TRP A 597 -6.20 -33.81 9.74
C TRP A 597 -7.01 -33.00 10.75
N GLU A 598 -7.00 -33.43 12.01
CA GLU A 598 -7.51 -32.64 13.12
C GLU A 598 -6.33 -31.93 13.79
N LEU A 599 -6.30 -30.60 13.71
CA LEU A 599 -5.25 -29.76 14.29
C LEU A 599 -5.76 -29.09 15.56
N LYS A 600 -5.10 -29.37 16.68
CA LYS A 600 -5.35 -28.75 17.97
C LYS A 600 -4.11 -28.02 18.46
N THR A 601 -4.30 -26.84 19.00
CA THR A 601 -3.22 -25.99 19.51
C THR A 601 -3.53 -25.57 20.93
N LEU A 602 -2.60 -25.80 21.85
CA LEU A 602 -2.72 -25.39 23.25
C LEU A 602 -1.77 -24.21 23.49
N THR A 603 -2.28 -23.17 24.16
CA THR A 603 -1.52 -21.96 24.47
C THR A 603 -0.65 -22.14 25.72
N LEU A 604 0.48 -21.44 25.80
CA LEU A 604 1.31 -21.45 27.02
C LEU A 604 0.56 -20.80 28.18
N ARG A 605 -0.21 -19.74 27.89
CA ARG A 605 -1.09 -19.06 28.84
C ARG A 605 -2.15 -20.01 29.40
N GLY A 606 -2.83 -20.78 28.56
CA GLY A 606 -3.83 -21.75 29.04
C GLY A 606 -3.22 -22.84 29.92
N MET A 607 -1.97 -23.25 29.67
CA MET A 607 -1.24 -24.16 30.57
C MET A 607 -0.83 -23.48 31.89
N TRP A 608 -0.34 -22.24 31.81
CA TRP A 608 0.08 -21.49 32.99
C TRP A 608 -1.09 -21.18 33.92
N GLU A 609 -2.22 -20.75 33.37
CA GLU A 609 -3.46 -20.44 34.11
C GLU A 609 -4.06 -21.68 34.77
N ALA A 610 -3.78 -22.88 34.25
CA ALA A 610 -4.19 -24.14 34.88
C ALA A 610 -3.37 -24.46 36.13
N ALA A 611 -2.07 -24.14 36.11
CA ALA A 611 -1.16 -24.32 37.24
C ALA A 611 -1.31 -23.20 38.29
N ASN A 612 -1.68 -21.98 37.86
CA ASN A 612 -1.78 -20.79 38.69
C ASN A 612 -3.18 -20.14 38.57
N PRO A 613 -4.25 -20.81 39.03
CA PRO A 613 -5.63 -20.37 38.75
C PRO A 613 -6.04 -19.08 39.46
N ASN A 614 -5.29 -18.66 40.49
CA ASN A 614 -5.57 -17.51 41.34
C ASN A 614 -4.64 -16.31 41.08
N ASP A 615 -3.64 -16.48 40.22
CA ASP A 615 -2.70 -15.42 39.88
C ASP A 615 -3.24 -14.62 38.67
N ASP A 616 -2.71 -13.39 38.50
CA ASP A 616 -3.03 -12.51 37.37
C ASP A 616 -2.41 -13.04 36.05
N GLU A 617 -2.16 -12.19 35.05
CA GLU A 617 -1.54 -12.61 33.79
C GLU A 617 -0.10 -13.12 33.96
N PRO A 618 0.33 -14.13 33.16
CA PRO A 618 1.69 -14.66 33.22
C PRO A 618 2.73 -13.61 32.80
N THR A 619 3.84 -13.54 33.52
CA THR A 619 4.99 -12.73 33.11
C THR A 619 5.74 -13.39 31.94
N VAL A 620 6.46 -12.59 31.14
CA VAL A 620 7.28 -13.08 30.02
C VAL A 620 8.32 -14.10 30.48
N GLU A 621 8.93 -13.89 31.65
CA GLU A 621 9.89 -14.83 32.23
C GLU A 621 9.23 -16.15 32.66
N ALA A 622 8.02 -16.10 33.21
CA ALA A 622 7.26 -17.30 33.56
C ALA A 622 6.92 -18.14 32.32
N LEU A 623 6.50 -17.50 31.22
CA LEU A 623 6.23 -18.19 29.96
C LEU A 623 7.49 -18.81 29.35
N LYS A 624 8.64 -18.12 29.41
CA LYS A 624 9.93 -18.66 28.95
C LYS A 624 10.37 -19.88 29.74
N THR A 625 10.23 -19.84 31.07
CA THR A 625 10.52 -20.97 31.94
C THR A 625 9.60 -22.14 31.64
N LEU A 626 8.29 -21.88 31.55
CA LEU A 626 7.28 -22.89 31.23
C LEU A 626 7.56 -23.58 29.88
N HIS A 627 7.87 -22.79 28.86
CA HIS A 627 8.23 -23.32 27.55
C HIS A 627 9.45 -24.24 27.63
N LYS A 628 10.51 -23.82 28.34
CA LYS A 628 11.72 -24.66 28.51
C LYS A 628 11.41 -25.97 29.23
N GLU A 629 10.58 -25.94 30.27
CA GLU A 629 10.14 -27.16 30.97
C GLU A 629 9.41 -28.13 30.03
N LEU A 630 8.56 -27.62 29.15
CA LEU A 630 7.81 -28.42 28.19
C LEU A 630 8.71 -29.07 27.12
N VAL A 631 9.80 -28.39 26.73
CA VAL A 631 10.78 -28.89 25.75
C VAL A 631 11.60 -30.08 26.29
N ASP A 632 11.71 -30.26 27.60
CA ASP A 632 12.47 -31.38 28.19
C ASP A 632 11.55 -32.47 28.76
N LEU A 633 10.24 -32.28 28.69
CA LEU A 633 9.26 -33.19 29.29
C LEU A 633 9.03 -34.44 28.44
N GLU A 634 8.86 -35.58 29.10
CA GLU A 634 8.43 -36.84 28.51
C GLU A 634 6.95 -36.78 28.08
N GLU A 635 6.56 -37.56 27.07
CA GLU A 635 5.22 -37.50 26.48
C GLU A 635 4.12 -37.84 27.50
N ASP A 636 4.29 -38.88 28.32
CA ASP A 636 3.29 -39.31 29.30
C ASP A 636 3.03 -38.21 30.35
N ASP A 637 4.10 -37.56 30.82
CA ASP A 637 4.02 -36.44 31.78
C ASP A 637 3.37 -35.20 31.14
N LEU A 638 3.65 -34.96 29.85
CA LEU A 638 3.03 -33.88 29.08
C LEU A 638 1.53 -34.09 28.92
N LEU A 639 1.10 -35.30 28.57
CA LEU A 639 -0.32 -35.65 28.42
C LEU A 639 -1.08 -35.54 29.76
N GLY A 640 -0.39 -35.76 30.88
CA GLY A 640 -0.94 -35.61 32.23
C GLY A 640 -1.04 -34.16 32.73
N ARG A 641 -0.37 -33.19 32.09
CA ARG A 641 -0.37 -31.80 32.56
C ARG A 641 -1.77 -31.17 32.48
N PRO A 642 -2.16 -30.33 33.45
CA PRO A 642 -3.42 -29.61 33.40
C PRO A 642 -3.38 -28.46 32.39
N TYR A 643 -4.50 -28.21 31.72
CA TYR A 643 -4.72 -27.11 30.79
C TYR A 643 -6.09 -26.48 31.06
N ARG A 644 -6.17 -25.15 30.99
CA ARG A 644 -7.39 -24.39 31.26
C ARG A 644 -8.09 -24.05 29.95
N VAL A 645 -9.35 -24.43 29.82
CA VAL A 645 -10.14 -24.23 28.60
C VAL A 645 -11.55 -23.77 28.94
N TRP A 646 -12.18 -23.02 28.02
CA TRP A 646 -13.59 -22.66 28.15
C TRP A 646 -14.48 -23.86 27.83
N SER A 647 -15.41 -24.16 28.73
CA SER A 647 -16.38 -25.24 28.58
C SER A 647 -17.76 -24.68 28.22
N PRO A 648 -18.27 -24.89 26.99
CA PRO A 648 -19.61 -24.43 26.62
C PRO A 648 -20.72 -25.07 27.44
N THR A 649 -20.52 -26.30 27.92
CA THR A 649 -21.50 -27.05 28.71
C THR A 649 -21.62 -26.54 30.14
N LEU A 650 -20.48 -26.18 30.76
CA LEU A 650 -20.45 -25.60 32.10
C LEU A 650 -20.61 -24.07 32.09
N ASN A 651 -20.50 -23.43 30.91
CA ASN A 651 -20.46 -21.97 30.73
C ASN A 651 -19.41 -21.32 31.67
N ALA A 652 -18.27 -21.99 31.83
CA ALA A 652 -17.19 -21.62 32.74
C ALA A 652 -15.85 -22.18 32.24
N MET A 653 -14.74 -21.68 32.80
CA MET A 653 -13.42 -22.27 32.57
C MET A 653 -13.30 -23.59 33.34
N GLU A 654 -12.84 -24.64 32.68
CA GLU A 654 -12.53 -25.94 33.28
C GLU A 654 -11.05 -26.28 33.11
N THR A 655 -10.54 -27.14 33.99
CA THR A 655 -9.17 -27.65 33.91
C THR A 655 -9.22 -29.11 33.48
N VAL A 656 -8.59 -29.41 32.35
CA VAL A 656 -8.55 -30.75 31.74
C VAL A 656 -7.11 -31.17 31.48
N PRO A 657 -6.78 -32.47 31.49
CA PRO A 657 -5.45 -32.92 31.12
C PRO A 657 -5.20 -32.70 29.62
N VAL A 658 -3.97 -32.39 29.21
CA VAL A 658 -3.57 -32.23 27.80
C VAL A 658 -3.98 -33.44 26.94
N GLY A 659 -3.89 -34.65 27.49
CA GLY A 659 -4.29 -35.87 26.78
C GLY A 659 -5.76 -35.94 26.40
N SER A 660 -6.65 -35.16 27.03
CA SER A 660 -8.07 -35.09 26.68
C SER A 660 -8.33 -34.46 25.30
N PHE A 661 -7.36 -33.74 24.76
CA PHE A 661 -7.44 -33.15 23.42
C PHE A 661 -7.24 -34.20 22.31
N PHE A 662 -6.79 -35.41 22.64
CA PHE A 662 -6.86 -36.54 21.71
C PHE A 662 -8.21 -37.23 21.81
N ASP A 663 -8.85 -37.41 20.66
CA ASP A 663 -10.09 -38.18 20.55
C ASP A 663 -9.72 -39.60 20.05
N PRO A 664 -9.80 -40.63 20.92
CA PRO A 664 -9.47 -42.00 20.55
C PRO A 664 -10.42 -42.58 19.48
N GLU A 665 -11.60 -41.99 19.28
CA GLU A 665 -12.59 -42.41 18.29
C GLU A 665 -12.44 -41.65 16.95
N SER A 666 -11.49 -40.71 16.84
CA SER A 666 -11.31 -39.92 15.62
C SER A 666 -10.87 -40.77 14.43
N GLU A 667 -11.58 -40.64 13.31
CA GLU A 667 -11.30 -41.35 12.04
C GLU A 667 -10.18 -40.69 11.21
N VAL A 668 -9.64 -39.56 11.69
CA VAL A 668 -8.59 -38.77 11.03
C VAL A 668 -7.34 -38.66 11.91
N PRO A 669 -6.14 -38.50 11.33
CA PRO A 669 -4.94 -38.21 12.10
C PRO A 669 -5.12 -36.93 12.92
N GLN A 670 -4.64 -36.95 14.16
CA GLN A 670 -4.71 -35.82 15.09
C GLN A 670 -3.31 -35.25 15.33
N PHE A 671 -3.14 -33.96 15.12
CA PHE A 671 -1.92 -33.21 15.38
C PHE A 671 -2.18 -32.25 16.54
N LEU A 672 -1.32 -32.28 17.55
CA LEU A 672 -1.40 -31.44 18.73
C LEU A 672 -0.11 -30.65 18.89
N ALA A 673 -0.19 -29.32 18.80
CA ALA A 673 0.90 -28.43 19.15
C ALA A 673 0.68 -27.86 20.55
N VAL A 674 1.64 -28.05 21.45
CA VAL A 674 1.57 -27.61 22.84
C VAL A 674 2.53 -26.44 23.05
N GLY A 675 1.99 -25.21 23.00
CA GLY A 675 2.72 -23.97 23.23
C GLY A 675 3.97 -23.80 22.39
N GLY A 676 4.01 -24.43 21.20
CA GLY A 676 5.17 -24.51 20.30
C GLY A 676 6.38 -25.29 20.83
N ALA A 677 6.37 -25.69 22.09
CA ALA A 677 7.46 -26.44 22.73
C ALA A 677 7.49 -27.92 22.29
N ARG A 678 6.31 -28.50 22.06
CA ARG A 678 6.13 -29.91 21.71
C ARG A 678 5.05 -30.09 20.67
N VAL A 679 5.30 -31.01 19.74
CA VAL A 679 4.35 -31.43 18.71
C VAL A 679 4.13 -32.93 18.83
N LEU A 680 2.87 -33.34 18.93
CA LEU A 680 2.46 -34.73 19.04
C LEU A 680 1.51 -35.09 17.88
N MET A 681 1.58 -36.34 17.42
CA MET A 681 0.71 -36.82 16.35
C MET A 681 0.19 -38.23 16.63
N ARG A 682 -1.14 -38.38 16.65
CA ARG A 682 -1.81 -39.69 16.72
C ARG A 682 -2.32 -40.12 15.33
N PRO A 683 -1.93 -41.30 14.84
CA PRO A 683 -2.41 -41.79 13.55
C PRO A 683 -3.87 -42.21 13.60
N ARG A 684 -4.43 -42.46 12.40
CA ARG A 684 -5.68 -43.22 12.26
C ARG A 684 -5.64 -44.50 13.11
N PRO A 685 -6.72 -44.84 13.82
CA PRO A 685 -6.93 -46.20 14.27
C PRO A 685 -6.82 -47.12 13.06
N ARG A 686 -5.95 -48.15 13.10
CA ARG A 686 -5.93 -49.18 12.07
C ARG A 686 -7.31 -49.84 12.08
N GLN A 687 -8.15 -49.55 11.10
CA GLN A 687 -9.20 -50.49 10.75
C GLN A 687 -8.48 -51.74 10.25
N ASP A 688 -8.73 -52.87 10.89
CA ASP A 688 -8.20 -54.18 10.52
C ASP A 688 -8.42 -54.41 9.01
N ILE A 689 -7.37 -54.19 8.22
CA ILE A 689 -7.35 -54.60 6.82
C ILE A 689 -7.29 -56.12 6.88
N ARG A 690 -8.45 -56.78 6.76
CA ARG A 690 -8.48 -58.20 6.38
C ARG A 690 -7.69 -58.31 5.08
N PRO A 691 -6.73 -59.25 4.96
CA PRO A 691 -5.94 -59.39 3.76
C PRO A 691 -6.90 -59.74 2.61
N VAL A 692 -7.10 -58.80 1.68
CA VAL A 692 -7.73 -59.08 0.40
C VAL A 692 -6.68 -59.84 -0.41
N GLY A 693 -7.05 -61.06 -0.78
CA GLY A 693 -6.13 -62.10 -1.27
C GLY A 693 -5.32 -61.72 -2.50
N ASP A 694 -4.24 -62.48 -2.65
CA ASP A 694 -3.36 -62.54 -3.82
C ASP A 694 -4.15 -62.38 -5.13
N VAL A 695 -3.81 -61.35 -5.89
CA VAL A 695 -4.14 -61.29 -7.32
C VAL A 695 -2.82 -61.38 -8.07
N ASP A 696 -2.65 -62.53 -8.72
CA ASP A 696 -1.54 -62.91 -9.59
C ASP A 696 -1.22 -61.81 -10.62
N TYR A 697 0.06 -61.44 -10.69
CA TYR A 697 0.62 -60.74 -11.84
C TYR A 697 1.05 -61.78 -12.89
N SER A 698 0.25 -61.91 -13.95
CA SER A 698 0.65 -62.51 -15.23
C SER A 698 0.56 -61.50 -16.36
#